data_AF-A0A350H6U8-F1
#
_entry.id   AF-A0A350H6U8-F1
#
_cell.length_a   1.000
_cell.length_b   1.000
_cell.length_c   1.000
_cell.angle_alpha   90.00
_cell.angle_beta   90.00
_cell.angle_gamma   90.00
#
_symmetry.space_group_name_H-M   'P 1'
#
loop_
_entity.id
_entity.type
_entity.pdbx_description
1 polymer ?
#
loop_
_entity_poly.entity_id
_entity_poly.type
_entity_poly.pdbx_seq_one_letter_code
_entity_poly.pdbx_strand_id
1 'polypeptide(L)'
;MRNMKKFGRAVSKISKKSIAIAIAFAMSLPNAAYAEGTQIPETSYTSQTQEENFFVTPEEHLQDIIDEARALNVPDAFIRHYLASDLQDEKIAAFDKNMSVVTNDEGVEGVEIKSVKLTKFANNKIDLGNFDFGEYKAGNMVYNFIASRKLKGKAYLYTEKSEDPIATFEIKRTVDDSWGKTKNLAVDVRKANLTGEQHLYLKVVPDSVLNTDGTINESASGKGSLYLESLFFTEGSTPVVSFDIDKEFNTIEDINGSETHTTMGYGTMNIQVPDGYRSPVNDEVLSDRTYDLDFIKGRGNSTWKQTKKPYKVKLDKAEEVLGMPKNKHWGLLANYFDYTLLRNRYTFYLAEKLGLDYTPHSVAVDVVMDGEFYGSYQFAETVRIDENRVDIGDLEKDPSDVTGGYLLQHMASWLSGEDLPMVGDPKGTHLVVEKPEYDDDYDEDLKQEQLNYIDGFLRDIDAAVKKTAESDSDEVSAEVPNWRDVLDEESLIKYTLMQEFSLNGDAYGGSTYYYKPRGEKEKLHCGPIWDFDFVAWGAYHTDFENPQSEAGVIDGEIEIENVDDSKASVAQTEEDEDMGYGVKNFGPITRAPWFMKLYYHDADFRENVIKTWDEFSKLLKESAKEGGVLDQMADETYMSALANYQVSTSYLSDGIDYWTESEIPMISDDGSKYTLNYYNEINRLKSFVNNRADWVDTHISELDKYIGEEVLNFDFDDVEFYVDDKLYATAPVYMGFISPLDIPANPEKEGYIFRGWYYYDQSGQLQEFDPFGAHVSVIYDENGDLVDYYSRKYYARFIPVSEVAAAKDFKFVRDTVYVPKYDNYDEEDEFNEEYGYAVGNVPEDLEDSEGDDLNEGYSRADFDAKDLLKITPFDVNPEDIKFELVDEKGNPVGKYKADLEFDNDSEELNEEYAKIDVSRNGLVAVNDLGDYYIKATYLDKSAVLKISVIEGSEAVYPKELTVDKEVKLNVGEYGDVNFKYDVEEKIPYYYFTDIRFKALDKSMVEFGSCGLFKAKKAGETSVISFAEGDDEMLMDVTKVIVSEKNANKPSQTMKKDKKSDEKRAPKKGTKLTDKTYIYKVTK
;
A
#
# COMPACT_ATOMS: atom_id res chain seq x y z
N MET A 1 6.02 -53.37 9.60
CA MET A 1 7.02 -54.00 10.52
C MET A 1 8.22 -54.58 9.76
N ARG A 2 9.34 -53.84 9.60
CA ARG A 2 10.74 -54.35 9.48
C ARG A 2 11.72 -53.19 9.19
N ASN A 3 12.10 -52.43 10.24
CA ASN A 3 13.46 -51.84 10.45
C ASN A 3 13.58 -50.73 11.53
N MET A 4 12.68 -50.66 12.51
CA MET A 4 12.89 -49.96 13.81
C MET A 4 14.06 -50.51 14.66
N LYS A 5 15.11 -51.09 14.05
CA LYS A 5 16.24 -51.75 14.74
C LYS A 5 17.59 -51.02 14.61
N LYS A 6 17.63 -49.85 13.96
CA LYS A 6 18.86 -49.01 13.88
C LYS A 6 18.91 -47.84 14.86
N PHE A 7 17.79 -47.28 15.30
CA PHE A 7 17.78 -46.15 16.25
C PHE A 7 18.32 -46.53 17.65
N GLY A 8 18.08 -47.77 18.10
CA GLY A 8 18.46 -48.27 19.42
C GLY A 8 19.95 -48.54 19.68
N ARG A 9 20.90 -47.85 19.04
CA ARG A 9 22.35 -48.02 19.31
C ARG A 9 23.17 -46.75 19.51
N ALA A 10 22.66 -45.54 19.19
CA ALA A 10 23.39 -44.30 19.41
C ALA A 10 23.44 -43.86 20.89
N VAL A 11 22.37 -44.09 21.66
CA VAL A 11 22.17 -43.57 23.04
C VAL A 11 23.08 -44.22 24.11
N SER A 12 23.99 -45.12 23.74
CA SER A 12 24.78 -45.93 24.70
C SER A 12 26.10 -45.30 25.19
N LYS A 13 26.37 -44.01 24.91
CA LYS A 13 27.67 -43.36 25.22
C LYS A 13 27.64 -42.04 26.01
N ILE A 14 26.48 -41.52 26.42
CA ILE A 14 26.44 -40.36 27.32
C ILE A 14 26.80 -40.79 28.74
N SER A 15 27.73 -40.08 29.38
CA SER A 15 28.20 -40.43 30.72
C SER A 15 27.17 -40.04 31.79
N LYS A 16 27.08 -40.85 32.86
CA LYS A 16 26.06 -40.71 33.92
C LYS A 16 26.08 -39.40 34.73
N LYS A 17 27.01 -38.46 34.46
CA LYS A 17 27.02 -37.15 35.11
C LYS A 17 26.06 -36.13 34.48
N SER A 18 25.86 -36.16 33.16
CA SER A 18 24.94 -35.22 32.48
C SER A 18 23.48 -35.56 32.79
N ILE A 19 23.16 -36.86 32.79
CA ILE A 19 21.82 -37.38 33.14
C ILE A 19 21.43 -37.03 34.59
N ALA A 20 22.39 -36.89 35.50
CA ALA A 20 22.11 -36.58 36.91
C ALA A 20 21.70 -35.11 37.16
N ILE A 21 22.02 -34.19 36.24
CA ILE A 21 21.59 -32.78 36.33
C ILE A 21 20.20 -32.62 35.70
N ALA A 22 19.94 -33.23 34.54
CA ALA A 22 18.61 -33.23 33.93
C ALA A 22 17.53 -33.92 34.80
N ILE A 23 17.89 -35.01 35.50
CA ILE A 23 16.95 -35.71 36.40
C ILE A 23 16.59 -34.86 37.64
N ALA A 24 17.40 -33.86 38.03
CA ALA A 24 17.03 -32.94 39.10
C ALA A 24 15.91 -31.97 38.69
N PHE A 25 15.72 -31.73 37.39
CA PHE A 25 14.63 -30.91 36.85
C PHE A 25 13.36 -31.73 36.56
N ALA A 26 13.53 -33.00 36.17
CA ALA A 26 12.42 -33.88 35.76
C ALA A 26 11.77 -34.72 36.90
N MET A 27 12.03 -34.43 38.18
CA MET A 27 11.51 -35.19 39.33
C MET A 27 10.73 -34.36 40.36
N SER A 28 10.19 -33.20 39.98
CA SER A 28 9.24 -32.41 40.80
C SER A 28 7.76 -32.70 40.48
N LEU A 29 7.45 -33.52 39.46
CA LEU A 29 6.08 -33.93 39.12
C LEU A 29 5.87 -35.46 39.26
N PRO A 30 5.00 -35.90 40.18
CA PRO A 30 4.46 -37.25 40.18
C PRO A 30 3.07 -37.31 39.49
N ASN A 31 3.03 -37.93 38.32
CA ASN A 31 1.80 -38.51 37.74
C ASN A 31 1.46 -39.85 38.43
N ALA A 32 0.19 -40.08 38.79
CA ALA A 32 -0.47 -41.39 38.97
C ALA A 32 -1.87 -41.22 39.60
N ALA A 33 -2.90 -42.04 39.36
CA ALA A 33 -3.19 -43.03 38.32
C ALA A 33 -4.69 -43.41 38.41
N TYR A 34 -5.31 -43.89 37.32
CA TYR A 34 -6.72 -44.34 37.29
C TYR A 34 -6.93 -45.73 37.91
N ALA A 35 -7.99 -45.90 38.72
CA ALA A 35 -8.71 -47.16 38.92
C ALA A 35 -10.11 -46.96 39.54
N GLU A 36 -11.14 -47.30 38.75
CA GLU A 36 -12.53 -47.72 39.08
C GLU A 36 -13.25 -47.26 40.37
N GLY A 37 -14.45 -46.69 40.22
CA GLY A 37 -15.55 -46.95 41.17
C GLY A 37 -16.66 -45.90 41.33
N THR A 38 -17.89 -46.26 40.94
CA THR A 38 -19.19 -45.64 41.30
C THR A 38 -19.57 -44.24 40.75
N GLN A 39 -20.84 -44.14 40.32
CA GLN A 39 -21.52 -42.93 39.80
C GLN A 39 -21.79 -41.87 40.89
N ILE A 40 -22.39 -40.74 40.46
CA ILE A 40 -23.34 -39.80 41.14
C ILE A 40 -22.80 -38.34 41.17
N PRO A 41 -23.60 -37.33 40.74
CA PRO A 41 -24.61 -37.27 39.68
C PRO A 41 -24.29 -36.18 38.62
N GLU A 42 -25.09 -36.09 37.56
CA GLU A 42 -24.97 -35.01 36.56
C GLU A 42 -25.43 -33.66 37.13
N THR A 43 -24.58 -32.63 37.01
CA THR A 43 -25.00 -31.22 36.96
C THR A 43 -24.25 -30.54 35.83
N SER A 44 -24.98 -30.10 34.83
CA SER A 44 -24.47 -29.47 33.61
C SER A 44 -23.99 -28.05 33.87
N TYR A 45 -22.71 -27.80 33.59
CA TYR A 45 -22.26 -26.51 33.06
C TYR A 45 -21.68 -26.79 31.69
N THR A 46 -22.40 -26.35 30.66
CA THR A 46 -21.96 -26.36 29.27
C THR A 46 -20.86 -25.32 29.11
N SER A 47 -19.69 -25.75 28.63
CA SER A 47 -18.70 -24.85 28.05
C SER A 47 -19.25 -24.35 26.70
N GLN A 48 -19.92 -23.21 26.71
CA GLN A 48 -20.12 -22.38 25.53
C GLN A 48 -19.24 -21.15 25.66
N THR A 49 -18.18 -21.13 24.85
CA THR A 49 -17.68 -19.94 24.15
C THR A 49 -17.24 -20.50 22.81
N GLN A 50 -18.11 -20.39 21.81
CA GLN A 50 -17.62 -20.35 20.43
C GLN A 50 -16.92 -19.00 20.31
N GLU A 51 -15.72 -18.99 19.75
CA GLU A 51 -15.26 -17.81 19.03
C GLU A 51 -16.18 -17.73 17.79
N GLU A 52 -17.11 -16.78 17.82
CA GLU A 52 -17.93 -16.46 16.66
C GLU A 52 -17.11 -15.49 15.81
N ASN A 53 -16.53 -15.99 14.72
CA ASN A 53 -15.86 -15.14 13.74
C ASN A 53 -16.88 -14.13 13.19
N PHE A 54 -16.64 -12.84 13.38
CA PHE A 54 -17.60 -11.76 13.10
C PHE A 54 -17.61 -11.26 11.65
N PHE A 55 -17.06 -12.03 10.72
CA PHE A 55 -16.97 -11.65 9.31
C PHE A 55 -18.34 -11.60 8.64
N VAL A 56 -18.46 -10.73 7.63
CA VAL A 56 -19.68 -10.53 6.83
C VAL A 56 -19.31 -10.88 5.40
N THR A 57 -19.97 -11.84 4.77
CA THR A 57 -19.77 -12.06 3.34
C THR A 57 -20.53 -10.99 2.52
N PRO A 58 -20.16 -10.71 1.26
CA PRO A 58 -20.92 -9.80 0.41
C PRO A 58 -22.41 -10.18 0.28
N GLU A 59 -22.75 -11.47 0.37
CA GLU A 59 -24.12 -11.96 0.40
C GLU A 59 -24.84 -11.67 1.72
N GLU A 60 -24.16 -11.81 2.87
CA GLU A 60 -24.72 -11.42 4.17
C GLU A 60 -25.01 -9.92 4.22
N HIS A 61 -24.05 -9.08 3.78
CA HIS A 61 -24.22 -7.63 3.75
C HIS A 61 -25.33 -7.21 2.76
N LEU A 62 -25.39 -7.81 1.56
CA LEU A 62 -26.51 -7.55 0.64
C LEU A 62 -27.86 -7.96 1.27
N GLN A 63 -27.89 -9.03 2.07
CA GLN A 63 -29.10 -9.43 2.78
C GLN A 63 -29.49 -8.41 3.87
N ASP A 64 -28.54 -7.85 4.62
CA ASP A 64 -28.77 -6.78 5.60
C ASP A 64 -29.34 -5.50 4.95
N ILE A 65 -28.81 -5.09 3.79
CA ILE A 65 -29.35 -3.98 2.97
C ILE A 65 -30.79 -4.28 2.50
N ILE A 66 -31.07 -5.51 2.08
CA ILE A 66 -32.41 -5.92 1.65
C ILE A 66 -33.39 -5.95 2.84
N ASP A 67 -32.94 -6.34 4.04
CA ASP A 67 -33.78 -6.34 5.24
C ASP A 67 -34.01 -4.93 5.81
N GLU A 68 -33.05 -4.02 5.68
CA GLU A 68 -33.26 -2.58 5.85
C GLU A 68 -34.34 -2.05 4.91
N ALA A 69 -34.25 -2.35 3.60
CA ALA A 69 -35.25 -1.96 2.61
C ALA A 69 -36.66 -2.51 2.95
N ARG A 70 -36.76 -3.77 3.39
CA ARG A 70 -38.02 -4.36 3.87
C ARG A 70 -38.55 -3.66 5.13
N ALA A 71 -37.69 -3.31 6.08
CA ALA A 71 -38.07 -2.60 7.30
C ALA A 71 -38.60 -1.18 7.01
N LEU A 72 -38.02 -0.51 6.01
CA LEU A 72 -38.47 0.78 5.48
C LEU A 72 -39.73 0.68 4.61
N ASN A 73 -40.23 -0.52 4.33
CA ASN A 73 -41.38 -0.80 3.45
C ASN A 73 -41.14 -0.37 1.99
N VAL A 74 -39.90 -0.53 1.51
CA VAL A 74 -39.59 -0.41 0.07
C VAL A 74 -40.42 -1.45 -0.69
N PRO A 75 -41.17 -1.05 -1.75
CA PRO A 75 -41.97 -1.98 -2.53
C PRO A 75 -41.12 -3.03 -3.25
N ASP A 76 -41.65 -4.24 -3.45
CA ASP A 76 -40.87 -5.37 -3.94
C ASP A 76 -40.29 -5.17 -5.36
N ALA A 77 -40.85 -4.26 -6.16
CA ALA A 77 -40.34 -3.95 -7.50
C ALA A 77 -38.91 -3.41 -7.50
N PHE A 78 -38.46 -2.79 -6.40
CA PHE A 78 -37.13 -2.18 -6.27
C PHE A 78 -36.09 -3.13 -5.64
N ILE A 79 -36.52 -4.35 -5.28
CA ILE A 79 -35.67 -5.44 -4.78
C ILE A 79 -35.50 -6.46 -5.92
N ARG A 80 -34.35 -7.14 -6.00
CA ARG A 80 -34.04 -8.12 -7.06
C ARG A 80 -34.88 -9.40 -6.93
N HIS A 81 -35.74 -9.63 -7.93
CA HIS A 81 -36.46 -10.90 -8.13
C HIS A 81 -35.58 -11.86 -8.91
N TYR A 82 -35.36 -13.06 -8.38
CA TYR A 82 -34.65 -14.16 -9.04
C TYR A 82 -35.67 -15.15 -9.61
N LEU A 83 -35.79 -15.17 -10.94
CA LEU A 83 -36.87 -15.86 -11.64
C LEU A 83 -36.80 -17.40 -11.49
N ALA A 84 -35.64 -17.94 -11.13
CA ALA A 84 -35.50 -19.34 -10.73
C ALA A 84 -36.34 -19.66 -9.49
N SER A 85 -36.21 -18.85 -8.44
CA SER A 85 -37.01 -18.96 -7.21
C SER A 85 -38.48 -18.70 -7.50
N ASP A 86 -38.81 -17.70 -8.32
CA ASP A 86 -40.21 -17.38 -8.63
C ASP A 86 -40.92 -18.46 -9.46
N LEU A 87 -40.18 -19.23 -10.25
CA LEU A 87 -40.71 -20.43 -10.91
C LEU A 87 -40.91 -21.59 -9.94
N GLN A 88 -40.01 -21.76 -8.95
CA GLN A 88 -40.13 -22.79 -7.91
C GLN A 88 -41.30 -22.51 -6.95
N ASP A 89 -41.54 -21.24 -6.63
CA ASP A 89 -42.63 -20.75 -5.77
C ASP A 89 -44.00 -20.67 -6.46
N GLU A 90 -44.10 -21.07 -7.74
CA GLU A 90 -45.30 -20.93 -8.59
C GLU A 90 -45.79 -19.47 -8.79
N LYS A 91 -44.94 -18.46 -8.57
CA LYS A 91 -45.25 -17.04 -8.80
C LYS A 91 -45.31 -16.67 -10.29
N ILE A 92 -44.56 -17.38 -11.15
CA ILE A 92 -44.58 -17.20 -12.61
C ILE A 92 -45.06 -18.46 -13.35
N ALA A 93 -45.91 -18.28 -14.37
CA ALA A 93 -46.47 -19.37 -15.14
C ALA A 93 -45.50 -19.94 -16.20
N ALA A 94 -45.43 -21.28 -16.29
CA ALA A 94 -44.58 -21.97 -17.26
C ALA A 94 -44.98 -21.68 -18.73
N PHE A 95 -44.14 -20.94 -19.44
CA PHE A 95 -44.32 -20.57 -20.85
C PHE A 95 -44.32 -21.78 -21.80
N ASP A 96 -43.48 -22.79 -21.55
CA ASP A 96 -43.42 -24.04 -22.29
C ASP A 96 -43.08 -25.20 -21.35
N LYS A 97 -43.39 -26.44 -21.73
CA LYS A 97 -42.99 -27.64 -20.99
C LYS A 97 -41.46 -27.89 -20.98
N ASN A 98 -40.72 -27.13 -21.79
CA ASN A 98 -39.26 -27.08 -21.83
C ASN A 98 -38.69 -25.91 -21.00
N MET A 99 -39.49 -25.28 -20.13
CA MET A 99 -39.06 -24.27 -19.16
C MET A 99 -38.61 -24.98 -17.88
N SER A 100 -37.40 -24.68 -17.40
CA SER A 100 -36.82 -25.28 -16.20
C SER A 100 -35.75 -24.38 -15.59
N VAL A 101 -35.55 -24.47 -14.28
CA VAL A 101 -34.37 -23.89 -13.62
C VAL A 101 -33.11 -24.59 -14.11
N VAL A 102 -32.07 -23.82 -14.42
CA VAL A 102 -30.72 -24.27 -14.73
C VAL A 102 -29.72 -23.30 -14.11
N THR A 103 -28.51 -23.79 -13.84
CA THR A 103 -27.36 -22.96 -13.47
C THR A 103 -26.64 -22.50 -14.73
N ASN A 104 -26.15 -21.26 -14.75
CA ASN A 104 -25.27 -20.73 -15.79
C ASN A 104 -23.80 -21.18 -15.57
N ASP A 105 -22.90 -20.79 -16.47
CA ASP A 105 -21.48 -21.19 -16.43
C ASP A 105 -20.73 -20.55 -15.23
N GLU A 106 -21.30 -19.52 -14.58
CA GLU A 106 -20.79 -18.80 -13.39
C GLU A 106 -21.40 -19.31 -12.06
N GLY A 107 -22.23 -20.35 -12.07
CA GLY A 107 -22.87 -20.88 -10.86
C GLY A 107 -24.19 -20.21 -10.43
N VAL A 108 -24.71 -19.24 -11.18
CA VAL A 108 -25.97 -18.53 -10.88
C VAL A 108 -27.19 -19.31 -11.40
N GLU A 109 -28.25 -19.45 -10.59
CA GLU A 109 -29.51 -20.06 -11.05
C GLU A 109 -30.40 -19.09 -11.85
N GLY A 110 -31.01 -19.59 -12.92
CA GLY A 110 -31.99 -18.86 -13.73
C GLY A 110 -32.91 -19.81 -14.49
N VAL A 111 -33.87 -19.25 -15.22
CA VAL A 111 -34.86 -20.02 -15.97
C VAL A 111 -34.49 -20.16 -17.44
N GLU A 112 -34.21 -21.39 -17.87
CA GLU A 112 -34.04 -21.73 -19.28
C GLU A 112 -35.37 -22.12 -19.93
N ILE A 113 -35.73 -21.45 -21.04
CA ILE A 113 -36.79 -21.86 -21.96
C ILE A 113 -36.14 -22.57 -23.16
N LYS A 114 -35.93 -23.89 -23.07
CA LYS A 114 -35.03 -24.62 -24.00
C LYS A 114 -35.67 -25.01 -25.33
N SER A 115 -35.03 -24.63 -26.44
CA SER A 115 -35.33 -25.16 -27.79
C SER A 115 -36.80 -24.98 -28.23
N VAL A 116 -37.39 -23.83 -27.95
CA VAL A 116 -38.79 -23.50 -28.30
C VAL A 116 -38.86 -22.86 -29.70
N LYS A 117 -39.99 -23.04 -30.40
CA LYS A 117 -40.20 -22.47 -31.75
C LYS A 117 -40.10 -20.93 -31.72
N LEU A 118 -39.39 -20.35 -32.68
CA LEU A 118 -39.24 -18.88 -32.80
C LEU A 118 -40.61 -18.18 -32.95
N THR A 119 -41.54 -18.75 -33.72
CA THR A 119 -42.91 -18.23 -33.84
C THR A 119 -43.74 -18.36 -32.56
N LYS A 120 -43.38 -19.24 -31.62
CA LYS A 120 -44.05 -19.30 -30.31
C LYS A 120 -43.64 -18.09 -29.45
N PHE A 121 -42.35 -17.77 -29.38
CA PHE A 121 -41.87 -16.53 -28.74
C PHE A 121 -42.54 -15.30 -29.36
N ALA A 122 -42.55 -15.18 -30.69
CA ALA A 122 -43.12 -14.02 -31.37
C ALA A 122 -44.65 -13.84 -31.20
N ASN A 123 -45.39 -14.90 -30.86
CA ASN A 123 -46.86 -14.85 -30.73
C ASN A 123 -47.38 -14.86 -29.29
N ASN A 124 -46.55 -15.14 -28.29
CA ASN A 124 -47.01 -15.34 -26.90
C ASN A 124 -46.18 -14.51 -25.92
N LYS A 125 -46.81 -14.10 -24.82
CA LYS A 125 -46.17 -13.46 -23.68
C LYS A 125 -45.59 -14.54 -22.74
N ILE A 126 -44.37 -14.35 -22.28
CA ILE A 126 -43.73 -15.04 -21.14
C ILE A 126 -44.16 -14.29 -19.89
N ASP A 127 -44.51 -15.04 -18.84
CA ASP A 127 -44.86 -14.49 -17.54
C ASP A 127 -43.60 -14.07 -16.77
N LEU A 128 -43.59 -12.86 -16.22
CA LEU A 128 -42.53 -12.36 -15.33
C LEU A 128 -42.99 -12.22 -13.87
N GLY A 129 -44.28 -12.41 -13.57
CA GLY A 129 -44.82 -12.31 -12.21
C GLY A 129 -45.43 -10.95 -11.86
N ASN A 130 -45.70 -10.77 -10.56
CA ASN A 130 -46.25 -9.56 -9.98
C ASN A 130 -45.15 -8.75 -9.29
N PHE A 131 -45.22 -7.44 -9.45
CA PHE A 131 -44.31 -6.47 -8.84
C PHE A 131 -45.16 -5.37 -8.19
N ASP A 132 -44.99 -5.11 -6.90
CA ASP A 132 -45.56 -3.93 -6.26
C ASP A 132 -44.60 -2.74 -6.36
N PHE A 133 -45.08 -1.65 -6.95
CA PHE A 133 -44.36 -0.38 -7.05
C PHE A 133 -44.78 0.63 -5.94
N GLY A 134 -45.82 0.32 -5.15
CA GLY A 134 -46.37 1.24 -4.16
C GLY A 134 -46.77 2.59 -4.77
N GLU A 135 -46.42 3.70 -4.11
CA GLU A 135 -46.63 5.06 -4.64
C GLU A 135 -45.41 5.59 -5.44
N TYR A 136 -44.33 4.81 -5.53
CA TYR A 136 -43.09 5.20 -6.23
C TYR A 136 -43.24 5.02 -7.74
N LYS A 137 -42.39 5.73 -8.51
CA LYS A 137 -42.33 5.59 -9.96
C LYS A 137 -41.09 4.81 -10.38
N ALA A 138 -41.24 3.89 -11.32
CA ALA A 138 -40.10 3.20 -11.91
C ALA A 138 -39.27 4.11 -12.84
N GLY A 139 -37.95 4.07 -12.69
CA GLY A 139 -36.95 4.68 -13.58
C GLY A 139 -36.60 3.73 -14.74
N ASN A 140 -35.62 2.86 -14.52
CA ASN A 140 -35.26 1.78 -15.42
C ASN A 140 -35.78 0.43 -14.92
N MET A 141 -36.03 -0.51 -15.83
CA MET A 141 -35.98 -1.94 -15.50
C MET A 141 -34.54 -2.41 -15.71
N VAL A 142 -33.92 -2.97 -14.67
CA VAL A 142 -32.60 -3.62 -14.73
C VAL A 142 -32.83 -5.13 -14.80
N TYR A 143 -32.22 -5.82 -15.77
CA TYR A 143 -32.52 -7.22 -16.06
C TYR A 143 -31.31 -8.03 -16.57
N ASN A 144 -31.25 -9.29 -16.16
CA ASN A 144 -30.17 -10.22 -16.46
C ASN A 144 -30.66 -11.31 -17.42
N PHE A 145 -30.99 -10.93 -18.66
CA PHE A 145 -31.58 -11.83 -19.67
C PHE A 145 -30.64 -12.03 -20.86
N ILE A 146 -30.47 -13.29 -21.29
CA ILE A 146 -29.61 -13.61 -22.44
C ILE A 146 -30.23 -14.69 -23.35
N ALA A 147 -30.12 -14.47 -24.66
CA ALA A 147 -30.74 -15.29 -25.69
C ALA A 147 -29.74 -16.18 -26.44
N SER A 148 -30.17 -17.38 -26.84
CA SER A 148 -29.42 -18.22 -27.78
C SER A 148 -29.16 -17.48 -29.10
N ARG A 149 -28.06 -17.81 -29.79
CA ARG A 149 -27.61 -17.19 -31.04
C ARG A 149 -28.71 -17.06 -32.11
N LYS A 150 -29.65 -18.01 -32.15
CA LYS A 150 -30.79 -18.09 -33.10
C LYS A 150 -32.00 -17.21 -32.74
N LEU A 151 -32.09 -16.73 -31.50
CA LEU A 151 -33.18 -15.89 -30.99
C LEU A 151 -32.80 -14.39 -31.08
N LYS A 152 -32.18 -13.98 -32.20
CA LYS A 152 -31.90 -12.55 -32.46
C LYS A 152 -33.19 -11.81 -32.77
N GLY A 153 -33.45 -10.72 -32.05
CA GLY A 153 -34.50 -9.76 -32.33
C GLY A 153 -34.78 -8.84 -31.14
N LYS A 154 -36.01 -8.33 -31.05
CA LYS A 154 -36.41 -7.39 -30.00
C LYS A 154 -37.26 -8.05 -28.92
N ALA A 155 -37.09 -7.58 -27.70
CA ALA A 155 -37.94 -7.87 -26.56
C ALA A 155 -38.88 -6.69 -26.30
N TYR A 156 -40.09 -7.01 -25.82
CA TYR A 156 -41.17 -6.07 -25.58
C TYR A 156 -41.78 -6.38 -24.21
N LEU A 157 -41.77 -5.40 -23.32
CA LEU A 157 -42.32 -5.51 -21.97
C LEU A 157 -43.78 -5.02 -21.97
N TYR A 158 -44.65 -5.68 -21.20
CA TYR A 158 -46.06 -5.33 -21.05
C TYR A 158 -46.50 -5.48 -19.60
N THR A 159 -47.45 -4.65 -19.16
CA THR A 159 -48.35 -5.00 -18.03
C THR A 159 -49.54 -5.82 -18.52
N GLU A 160 -50.25 -6.49 -17.62
CA GLU A 160 -51.55 -7.17 -17.92
C GLU A 160 -52.54 -6.24 -18.65
N LYS A 161 -52.61 -4.97 -18.23
CA LYS A 161 -53.58 -3.97 -18.71
C LYS A 161 -53.16 -3.30 -20.03
N SER A 162 -51.95 -3.55 -20.51
CA SER A 162 -51.36 -2.88 -21.69
C SER A 162 -51.61 -3.63 -22.99
N GLU A 163 -52.21 -2.94 -23.97
CA GLU A 163 -52.33 -3.42 -25.37
C GLU A 163 -50.99 -3.22 -26.12
N ASP A 164 -50.40 -2.04 -25.98
CA ASP A 164 -49.08 -1.67 -26.50
C ASP A 164 -47.96 -1.98 -25.48
N PRO A 165 -46.71 -2.23 -25.91
CA PRO A 165 -45.59 -2.48 -25.01
C PRO A 165 -45.19 -1.22 -24.24
N ILE A 166 -44.92 -1.38 -22.94
CA ILE A 166 -44.45 -0.30 -22.05
C ILE A 166 -42.97 0.04 -22.23
N ALA A 167 -42.17 -0.93 -22.70
CA ALA A 167 -40.77 -0.74 -23.09
C ALA A 167 -40.39 -1.72 -24.22
N THR A 168 -39.33 -1.40 -24.96
CA THR A 168 -38.80 -2.23 -26.06
C THR A 168 -37.29 -2.15 -26.07
N PHE A 169 -36.61 -3.30 -26.10
CA PHE A 169 -35.15 -3.39 -26.03
C PHE A 169 -34.60 -4.50 -26.94
N GLU A 170 -33.30 -4.48 -27.23
CA GLU A 170 -32.65 -5.60 -27.92
C GLU A 170 -32.29 -6.71 -26.93
N ILE A 171 -32.48 -7.96 -27.36
CA ILE A 171 -32.10 -9.10 -26.52
C ILE A 171 -30.64 -9.47 -26.81
N LYS A 172 -29.74 -9.27 -25.83
CA LYS A 172 -28.33 -9.67 -25.94
C LYS A 172 -28.25 -11.19 -26.13
N ARG A 173 -27.21 -11.65 -26.83
CA ARG A 173 -27.08 -13.05 -27.24
C ARG A 173 -25.75 -13.65 -26.84
N THR A 174 -25.79 -14.93 -26.52
CA THR A 174 -24.60 -15.74 -26.29
C THR A 174 -23.87 -15.99 -27.61
N VAL A 175 -22.54 -16.16 -27.54
CA VAL A 175 -21.72 -16.38 -28.73
C VAL A 175 -21.91 -17.80 -29.27
N ASP A 176 -22.03 -18.81 -28.42
CA ASP A 176 -21.91 -20.24 -28.76
C ASP A 176 -23.11 -21.12 -28.35
N ASP A 177 -24.19 -20.53 -27.84
CA ASP A 177 -25.33 -21.20 -27.18
C ASP A 177 -25.03 -21.77 -25.76
N SER A 178 -23.89 -21.44 -25.10
CA SER A 178 -23.69 -21.59 -23.63
C SER A 178 -24.32 -20.41 -22.86
N TRP A 179 -24.45 -20.52 -21.53
CA TRP A 179 -24.97 -19.46 -20.66
C TRP A 179 -23.83 -18.89 -19.80
N GLY A 180 -22.99 -18.02 -20.38
CA GLY A 180 -21.98 -17.28 -19.62
C GLY A 180 -22.57 -16.20 -18.69
N LYS A 181 -21.68 -15.45 -18.01
CA LYS A 181 -22.02 -14.31 -17.15
C LYS A 181 -23.06 -13.38 -17.80
N THR A 182 -24.14 -13.11 -17.06
CA THR A 182 -25.13 -12.11 -17.47
C THR A 182 -24.64 -10.70 -17.13
N LYS A 183 -25.23 -9.70 -17.78
CA LYS A 183 -24.98 -8.27 -17.57
C LYS A 183 -26.23 -7.62 -17.00
N ASN A 184 -26.07 -6.61 -16.14
CA ASN A 184 -27.16 -5.86 -15.53
C ASN A 184 -27.78 -4.87 -16.54
N LEU A 185 -28.51 -5.34 -17.54
CA LEU A 185 -28.97 -4.49 -18.65
C LEU A 185 -30.11 -3.57 -18.22
N ALA A 186 -30.10 -2.30 -18.65
CA ALA A 186 -31.14 -1.32 -18.34
C ALA A 186 -32.06 -1.01 -19.53
N VAL A 187 -33.33 -0.70 -19.24
CA VAL A 187 -34.26 -0.06 -20.18
C VAL A 187 -35.18 0.95 -19.49
N ASP A 188 -35.27 2.17 -20.04
CA ASP A 188 -36.13 3.25 -19.55
C ASP A 188 -37.61 2.83 -19.57
N VAL A 189 -38.25 2.84 -18.39
CA VAL A 189 -39.69 2.58 -18.20
C VAL A 189 -40.43 3.79 -17.63
N ARG A 190 -39.79 4.95 -17.41
CA ARG A 190 -40.38 6.15 -16.77
C ARG A 190 -41.74 6.52 -17.36
N LYS A 191 -41.83 6.49 -18.70
CA LYS A 191 -43.03 6.84 -19.47
C LYS A 191 -44.23 5.93 -19.17
N ALA A 192 -44.00 4.70 -18.70
CA ALA A 192 -45.05 3.77 -18.32
C ALA A 192 -45.77 4.19 -17.02
N ASN A 193 -45.14 5.03 -16.18
CA ASN A 193 -45.67 5.46 -14.87
C ASN A 193 -46.20 4.28 -14.04
N LEU A 194 -45.37 3.25 -13.85
CA LEU A 194 -45.72 2.09 -13.05
C LEU A 194 -45.85 2.49 -11.57
N THR A 195 -46.98 2.14 -10.95
CA THR A 195 -47.34 2.39 -9.55
C THR A 195 -48.25 1.26 -9.07
N GLY A 196 -48.17 0.88 -7.79
CA GLY A 196 -48.91 -0.22 -7.16
C GLY A 196 -48.64 -1.58 -7.81
N GLU A 197 -49.45 -2.59 -7.47
CA GLU A 197 -49.34 -3.94 -8.06
C GLU A 197 -49.49 -3.93 -9.60
N GLN A 198 -48.47 -4.43 -10.31
CA GLN A 198 -48.47 -4.69 -11.74
C GLN A 198 -48.00 -6.12 -12.05
N HIS A 199 -48.83 -6.87 -12.79
CA HIS A 199 -48.41 -8.16 -13.38
C HIS A 199 -47.71 -7.90 -14.71
N LEU A 200 -46.46 -8.36 -14.84
CA LEU A 200 -45.58 -8.08 -15.99
C LEU A 200 -45.38 -9.28 -16.92
N TYR A 201 -45.11 -8.97 -18.19
CA TYR A 201 -44.94 -9.96 -19.26
C TYR A 201 -43.87 -9.55 -20.27
N LEU A 202 -43.04 -10.52 -20.67
CA LEU A 202 -42.01 -10.37 -21.70
C LEU A 202 -42.47 -11.02 -23.01
N LYS A 203 -42.30 -10.34 -24.16
CA LYS A 203 -42.51 -10.94 -25.48
C LYS A 203 -41.25 -10.76 -26.33
N VAL A 204 -40.70 -11.86 -26.83
CA VAL A 204 -39.49 -11.83 -27.69
C VAL A 204 -39.89 -12.10 -29.13
N VAL A 205 -39.57 -11.18 -30.05
CA VAL A 205 -39.89 -11.28 -31.48
C VAL A 205 -38.60 -11.36 -32.29
N PRO A 206 -38.21 -12.56 -32.76
CA PRO A 206 -36.98 -12.72 -33.53
C PRO A 206 -37.06 -12.10 -34.94
N ASP A 207 -35.99 -11.45 -35.39
CA ASP A 207 -35.88 -10.84 -36.73
C ASP A 207 -36.21 -11.86 -37.83
N SER A 208 -35.74 -13.10 -37.63
CA SER A 208 -35.88 -14.20 -38.59
C SER A 208 -37.31 -14.73 -38.78
N VAL A 209 -38.27 -14.31 -37.95
CA VAL A 209 -39.70 -14.62 -38.15
C VAL A 209 -40.51 -13.44 -38.68
N LEU A 210 -39.89 -12.30 -38.95
CA LEU A 210 -40.56 -11.14 -39.51
C LEU A 210 -40.53 -11.15 -41.04
N ASN A 211 -41.67 -10.81 -41.65
CA ASN A 211 -41.75 -10.41 -43.05
C ASN A 211 -41.17 -9.00 -43.24
N THR A 212 -40.94 -8.59 -44.49
CA THR A 212 -40.41 -7.26 -44.84
C THR A 212 -41.36 -6.11 -44.46
N ASP A 213 -42.62 -6.40 -44.12
CA ASP A 213 -43.63 -5.46 -43.63
C ASP A 213 -43.78 -5.46 -42.09
N GLY A 214 -42.93 -6.21 -41.37
CA GLY A 214 -42.97 -6.34 -39.91
C GLY A 214 -44.03 -7.31 -39.38
N THR A 215 -44.79 -7.99 -40.24
CA THR A 215 -45.74 -9.04 -39.80
C THR A 215 -45.05 -10.36 -39.50
N ILE A 216 -45.62 -11.17 -38.60
CA ILE A 216 -45.06 -12.48 -38.25
C ILE A 216 -45.33 -13.49 -39.37
N ASN A 217 -44.27 -14.11 -39.86
CA ASN A 217 -44.32 -15.23 -40.77
C ASN A 217 -44.58 -16.54 -40.02
N GLU A 218 -45.85 -16.96 -39.95
CA GLU A 218 -46.26 -18.23 -39.33
C GLU A 218 -45.60 -19.49 -39.93
N SER A 219 -45.02 -19.38 -41.13
CA SER A 219 -44.28 -20.48 -41.77
C SER A 219 -42.79 -20.50 -41.40
N ALA A 220 -42.29 -19.54 -40.63
CA ALA A 220 -40.88 -19.44 -40.26
C ALA A 220 -40.45 -20.65 -39.42
N SER A 221 -39.43 -21.35 -39.91
CA SER A 221 -38.90 -22.56 -39.28
C SER A 221 -37.64 -22.26 -38.47
N GLY A 222 -37.69 -22.49 -37.16
CA GLY A 222 -36.53 -22.36 -36.29
C GLY A 222 -36.88 -22.63 -34.84
N LYS A 223 -35.83 -22.80 -34.03
CA LYS A 223 -35.90 -22.90 -32.58
C LYS A 223 -34.81 -22.03 -31.96
N GLY A 224 -35.12 -21.42 -30.83
CA GLY A 224 -34.18 -20.71 -29.98
C GLY A 224 -34.34 -21.16 -28.53
N SER A 225 -33.43 -20.70 -27.69
CA SER A 225 -33.52 -20.79 -26.23
C SER A 225 -33.37 -19.39 -25.63
N LEU A 226 -33.84 -19.22 -24.40
CA LEU A 226 -33.75 -17.98 -23.63
C LEU A 226 -33.41 -18.36 -22.18
N TYR A 227 -32.49 -17.63 -21.56
CA TYR A 227 -32.17 -17.70 -20.14
C TYR A 227 -32.58 -16.38 -19.48
N LEU A 228 -33.36 -16.49 -18.40
CA LEU A 228 -33.90 -15.39 -17.63
C LEU A 228 -33.47 -15.56 -16.17
N GLU A 229 -32.52 -14.75 -15.71
CA GLU A 229 -31.94 -14.89 -14.38
C GLU A 229 -32.73 -14.09 -13.34
N SER A 230 -32.64 -12.76 -13.42
CA SER A 230 -33.20 -11.85 -12.43
C SER A 230 -33.62 -10.51 -13.06
N LEU A 231 -34.45 -9.74 -12.35
CA LEU A 231 -34.78 -8.35 -12.68
C LEU A 231 -35.18 -7.54 -11.44
N PHE A 232 -35.05 -6.21 -11.53
CA PHE A 232 -35.64 -5.24 -10.61
C PHE A 232 -35.88 -3.90 -11.33
N PHE A 233 -36.39 -2.91 -10.61
CA PHE A 233 -36.57 -1.55 -11.10
C PHE A 233 -35.76 -0.56 -10.28
N THR A 234 -35.18 0.46 -10.92
CA THR A 234 -34.69 1.64 -10.21
C THR A 234 -35.86 2.59 -9.92
N GLU A 235 -35.70 3.44 -8.91
CA GLU A 235 -36.67 4.50 -8.64
C GLU A 235 -36.44 5.70 -9.57
N GLY A 236 -37.52 6.38 -9.97
CA GLY A 236 -37.53 7.38 -11.05
C GLY A 236 -37.26 8.83 -10.64
N SER A 237 -36.74 9.10 -9.43
CA SER A 237 -36.38 10.45 -8.94
C SER A 237 -34.88 10.79 -9.08
N THR A 238 -34.01 9.81 -9.31
CA THR A 238 -32.58 10.04 -9.59
C THR A 238 -32.35 10.29 -11.09
N PRO A 239 -31.57 11.31 -11.51
CA PRO A 239 -31.16 11.47 -12.89
C PRO A 239 -30.31 10.29 -13.38
N VAL A 240 -30.51 9.86 -14.63
CA VAL A 240 -29.75 8.77 -15.25
C VAL A 240 -28.83 9.36 -16.33
N VAL A 241 -27.54 9.05 -16.26
CA VAL A 241 -26.54 9.41 -17.29
C VAL A 241 -26.17 8.14 -18.05
N SER A 242 -26.60 8.02 -19.31
CA SER A 242 -26.26 6.89 -20.16
C SER A 242 -25.26 7.25 -21.25
N PHE A 243 -24.30 6.36 -21.50
CA PHE A 243 -23.28 6.49 -22.53
C PHE A 243 -23.50 5.44 -23.62
N ASP A 244 -23.62 5.89 -24.86
CA ASP A 244 -23.59 5.03 -26.04
C ASP A 244 -22.20 5.17 -26.68
N ILE A 245 -21.35 4.16 -26.52
CA ILE A 245 -19.95 4.18 -26.95
C ILE A 245 -19.83 3.66 -28.38
N ASP A 246 -19.05 4.36 -29.21
CA ASP A 246 -18.77 3.97 -30.59
C ASP A 246 -17.70 2.86 -30.65
N LYS A 247 -18.22 1.65 -30.82
CA LYS A 247 -17.47 0.38 -30.92
C LYS A 247 -16.63 0.25 -32.18
N GLU A 248 -16.68 1.22 -33.11
CA GLU A 248 -15.71 1.30 -34.20
C GLU A 248 -14.34 1.84 -33.72
N PHE A 249 -14.28 2.48 -32.53
CA PHE A 249 -13.05 2.99 -31.93
C PHE A 249 -12.58 2.13 -30.74
N ASN A 250 -13.37 2.08 -29.67
CA ASN A 250 -13.09 1.31 -28.45
C ASN A 250 -14.42 0.90 -27.80
N THR A 251 -14.44 -0.22 -27.09
CA THR A 251 -15.56 -0.66 -26.24
C THR A 251 -15.39 -0.17 -24.81
N ILE A 252 -16.44 -0.26 -23.98
CA ILE A 252 -16.31 0.01 -22.54
C ILE A 252 -15.39 -1.01 -21.86
N GLU A 253 -15.35 -2.25 -22.37
CA GLU A 253 -14.38 -3.26 -21.93
C GLU A 253 -12.92 -2.84 -22.22
N ASP A 254 -12.62 -2.28 -23.40
CA ASP A 254 -11.27 -1.78 -23.74
C ASP A 254 -10.86 -0.56 -22.90
N ILE A 255 -11.82 0.30 -22.52
CA ILE A 255 -11.59 1.45 -21.63
C ILE A 255 -11.29 0.96 -20.21
N ASN A 256 -12.07 0.02 -19.70
CA ASN A 256 -11.94 -0.50 -18.33
C ASN A 256 -10.75 -1.44 -18.14
N GLY A 257 -10.23 -2.02 -19.23
CA GLY A 257 -8.98 -2.79 -19.28
C GLY A 257 -7.72 -1.93 -19.49
N SER A 258 -7.84 -0.61 -19.57
CA SER A 258 -6.67 0.29 -19.71
C SER A 258 -5.90 0.39 -18.39
N GLU A 259 -4.74 -0.24 -18.28
CA GLU A 259 -3.89 -0.22 -17.08
C GLU A 259 -3.62 1.21 -16.60
N THR A 260 -3.12 2.06 -17.51
CA THR A 260 -2.82 3.49 -17.26
C THR A 260 -4.00 4.43 -17.49
N HIS A 261 -5.24 3.94 -17.51
CA HIS A 261 -6.48 4.73 -17.73
C HIS A 261 -6.43 5.76 -18.89
N THR A 262 -5.67 5.45 -19.94
CA THR A 262 -5.41 6.30 -21.10
C THR A 262 -6.41 6.08 -22.24
N THR A 263 -6.94 4.86 -22.40
CA THR A 263 -7.85 4.48 -23.50
C THR A 263 -9.11 5.35 -23.54
N MET A 264 -9.36 5.99 -24.69
CA MET A 264 -10.49 6.89 -24.91
C MET A 264 -11.62 6.22 -25.72
N GLY A 265 -12.83 6.24 -25.17
CA GLY A 265 -14.07 5.99 -25.89
C GLY A 265 -14.66 7.28 -26.47
N TYR A 266 -15.42 7.14 -27.55
CA TYR A 266 -16.12 8.22 -28.25
C TYR A 266 -17.61 7.87 -28.34
N GLY A 267 -18.49 8.84 -28.61
CA GLY A 267 -19.92 8.58 -28.75
C GLY A 267 -20.81 9.69 -28.19
N THR A 268 -21.90 9.31 -27.53
CA THR A 268 -22.87 10.26 -26.94
C THR A 268 -23.15 9.99 -25.48
N MET A 269 -23.28 11.06 -24.70
CA MET A 269 -23.82 11.05 -23.34
C MET A 269 -25.26 11.54 -23.38
N ASN A 270 -26.19 10.75 -22.86
CA ASN A 270 -27.59 11.12 -22.71
C ASN A 270 -27.88 11.28 -21.21
N ILE A 271 -28.49 12.41 -20.84
CA ILE A 271 -28.99 12.64 -19.50
C ILE A 271 -30.50 12.58 -19.54
N GLN A 272 -31.05 11.72 -18.70
CA GLN A 272 -32.47 11.55 -18.46
C GLN A 272 -32.79 12.07 -17.06
N VAL A 273 -33.79 12.93 -16.93
CA VAL A 273 -34.20 13.50 -15.64
C VAL A 273 -35.66 13.16 -15.30
N PRO A 274 -36.03 13.11 -14.02
CA PRO A 274 -37.43 12.98 -13.61
C PRO A 274 -38.33 14.10 -14.16
N ASP A 275 -39.62 13.81 -14.33
CA ASP A 275 -40.62 14.81 -14.76
C ASP A 275 -40.67 15.98 -13.77
N GLY A 276 -40.17 17.15 -14.18
CA GLY A 276 -40.15 18.35 -13.34
C GLY A 276 -38.97 18.43 -12.36
N TYR A 277 -37.95 17.58 -12.54
CA TYR A 277 -36.70 17.62 -11.75
C TYR A 277 -36.08 19.02 -11.73
N ARG A 278 -35.62 19.42 -10.54
CA ARG A 278 -34.94 20.69 -10.28
C ARG A 278 -33.49 20.39 -9.92
N SER A 279 -32.56 21.10 -10.55
CA SER A 279 -31.15 20.96 -10.19
C SER A 279 -30.94 21.39 -8.73
N PRO A 280 -30.20 20.60 -7.91
CA PRO A 280 -29.78 21.04 -6.59
C PRO A 280 -28.72 22.16 -6.63
N VAL A 281 -28.15 22.45 -7.81
CA VAL A 281 -27.12 23.47 -8.01
C VAL A 281 -27.72 24.85 -8.30
N ASN A 282 -28.74 24.93 -9.17
CA ASN A 282 -29.29 26.22 -9.62
C ASN A 282 -30.82 26.36 -9.53
N ASP A 283 -31.55 25.36 -9.00
CA ASP A 283 -33.02 25.31 -8.89
C ASP A 283 -33.77 25.48 -10.24
N GLU A 284 -33.09 25.30 -11.38
CA GLU A 284 -33.76 25.28 -12.67
C GLU A 284 -34.42 23.92 -12.94
N VAL A 285 -35.59 23.96 -13.59
CA VAL A 285 -36.31 22.76 -14.03
C VAL A 285 -35.65 22.24 -15.30
N LEU A 286 -35.12 21.02 -15.24
CA LEU A 286 -34.38 20.38 -16.33
C LEU A 286 -35.28 19.48 -17.19
N SER A 287 -34.74 19.03 -18.32
CA SER A 287 -35.36 18.04 -19.22
C SER A 287 -34.29 17.15 -19.85
N ASP A 288 -34.69 15.95 -20.29
CA ASP A 288 -33.82 15.00 -21.01
C ASP A 288 -32.99 15.71 -22.12
N ARG A 289 -31.68 15.43 -22.18
CA ARG A 289 -30.73 16.07 -23.11
C ARG A 289 -29.59 15.14 -23.52
N THR A 290 -29.20 15.17 -24.80
CA THR A 290 -28.05 14.43 -25.35
C THR A 290 -26.91 15.38 -25.67
N TYR A 291 -25.68 14.92 -25.47
CA TYR A 291 -24.42 15.63 -25.71
C TYR A 291 -23.47 14.75 -26.53
N ASP A 292 -22.79 15.34 -27.51
CA ASP A 292 -21.71 14.69 -28.25
C ASP A 292 -20.43 14.70 -27.40
N LEU A 293 -19.73 13.55 -27.33
CA LEU A 293 -18.47 13.41 -26.60
C LEU A 293 -17.27 13.78 -27.48
N ASP A 294 -16.31 14.46 -26.88
CA ASP A 294 -14.92 14.51 -27.37
C ASP A 294 -14.20 13.23 -26.90
N PHE A 295 -14.36 12.84 -25.64
CA PHE A 295 -14.03 11.50 -25.15
C PHE A 295 -14.71 11.14 -23.81
N ILE A 296 -14.70 9.85 -23.48
CA ILE A 296 -14.75 9.33 -22.11
C ILE A 296 -13.53 8.42 -21.90
N LYS A 297 -12.87 8.51 -20.74
CA LYS A 297 -11.81 7.57 -20.34
C LYS A 297 -11.79 7.34 -18.83
N GLY A 298 -10.97 6.41 -18.36
CA GLY A 298 -10.75 6.20 -16.93
C GLY A 298 -10.10 7.39 -16.21
N ARG A 299 -10.04 7.34 -14.88
CA ARG A 299 -9.33 8.32 -14.03
C ARG A 299 -8.99 7.75 -12.65
N GLY A 300 -8.16 8.47 -11.91
CA GLY A 300 -7.90 8.24 -10.49
C GLY A 300 -6.94 7.08 -10.25
N ASN A 301 -6.38 7.00 -9.05
CA ASN A 301 -5.29 6.08 -8.76
C ASN A 301 -5.86 4.81 -8.10
N SER A 302 -6.02 4.81 -6.78
CA SER A 302 -6.54 3.67 -6.00
C SER A 302 -7.93 3.23 -6.45
N THR A 303 -8.81 4.17 -6.80
CA THR A 303 -10.17 3.89 -7.31
C THR A 303 -10.17 3.28 -8.72
N TRP A 304 -9.13 3.48 -9.54
CA TRP A 304 -9.04 2.86 -10.87
C TRP A 304 -8.72 1.37 -10.78
N LYS A 305 -8.01 0.92 -9.74
CA LYS A 305 -7.73 -0.51 -9.51
C LYS A 305 -9.00 -1.33 -9.19
N GLN A 306 -10.08 -0.66 -8.80
CA GLN A 306 -11.31 -1.29 -8.30
C GLN A 306 -12.23 -1.87 -9.38
N THR A 307 -13.19 -2.70 -8.98
CA THR A 307 -14.16 -3.32 -9.90
C THR A 307 -15.12 -2.32 -10.56
N LYS A 308 -15.54 -1.28 -9.82
CA LYS A 308 -16.41 -0.20 -10.31
C LYS A 308 -15.59 1.04 -10.65
N LYS A 309 -15.18 1.15 -11.90
CA LYS A 309 -14.29 2.21 -12.41
C LYS A 309 -14.94 3.61 -12.35
N PRO A 310 -14.19 4.68 -11.98
CA PRO A 310 -14.57 6.08 -12.19
C PRO A 310 -14.10 6.60 -13.57
N TYR A 311 -14.70 7.69 -14.07
CA TYR A 311 -14.43 8.19 -15.42
C TYR A 311 -14.21 9.71 -15.50
N LYS A 312 -13.40 10.13 -16.48
CA LYS A 312 -13.25 11.50 -16.96
C LYS A 312 -14.04 11.65 -18.27
N VAL A 313 -14.98 12.58 -18.30
CA VAL A 313 -15.85 12.83 -19.46
C VAL A 313 -15.51 14.20 -20.05
N LYS A 314 -15.34 14.27 -21.37
CA LYS A 314 -15.13 15.51 -22.12
C LYS A 314 -16.15 15.63 -23.25
N LEU A 315 -16.88 16.73 -23.28
CA LEU A 315 -17.87 17.05 -24.32
C LEU A 315 -17.19 17.73 -25.53
N ASP A 316 -17.71 17.50 -26.74
CA ASP A 316 -17.26 18.20 -27.96
C ASP A 316 -17.38 19.73 -27.81
N LYS A 317 -18.43 20.20 -27.14
CA LYS A 317 -18.69 21.63 -26.90
C LYS A 317 -18.92 21.88 -25.41
N ALA A 318 -18.52 23.07 -24.95
CA ALA A 318 -18.82 23.48 -23.58
C ALA A 318 -20.33 23.68 -23.46
N GLU A 319 -20.94 23.06 -22.46
CA GLU A 319 -22.40 23.07 -22.24
C GLU A 319 -22.69 23.09 -20.73
N GLU A 320 -23.84 23.62 -20.34
CA GLU A 320 -24.37 23.47 -18.98
C GLU A 320 -24.92 22.05 -18.81
N VAL A 321 -24.59 21.40 -17.70
CA VAL A 321 -24.95 20.00 -17.42
C VAL A 321 -25.50 19.87 -16.01
N LEU A 322 -26.70 19.32 -15.86
CA LEU A 322 -27.41 19.16 -14.58
C LEU A 322 -27.54 20.47 -13.75
N GLY A 323 -27.53 21.63 -14.40
CA GLY A 323 -27.59 22.96 -13.77
C GLY A 323 -26.24 23.50 -13.28
N MET A 324 -25.14 22.75 -13.49
CA MET A 324 -23.78 23.24 -13.25
C MET A 324 -23.32 24.17 -14.39
N PRO A 325 -22.42 25.13 -14.10
CA PRO A 325 -21.92 26.10 -15.07
C PRO A 325 -21.31 25.47 -16.33
N LYS A 326 -21.30 26.24 -17.41
CA LYS A 326 -20.96 25.76 -18.75
C LYS A 326 -19.50 25.28 -18.85
N ASN A 327 -19.28 23.98 -19.07
CA ASN A 327 -17.93 23.44 -19.27
C ASN A 327 -17.88 22.26 -20.25
N LYS A 328 -16.67 21.84 -20.66
CA LYS A 328 -16.44 20.59 -21.41
C LYS A 328 -16.09 19.41 -20.51
N HIS A 329 -15.45 19.65 -19.36
CA HIS A 329 -14.76 18.64 -18.57
C HIS A 329 -15.50 18.30 -17.27
N TRP A 330 -15.84 17.02 -17.12
CA TRP A 330 -16.66 16.48 -16.05
C TRP A 330 -16.03 15.21 -15.46
N GLY A 331 -16.34 14.92 -14.20
CA GLY A 331 -15.98 13.69 -13.52
C GLY A 331 -17.22 12.83 -13.23
N LEU A 332 -17.08 11.52 -13.40
CA LEU A 332 -17.96 10.52 -12.80
C LEU A 332 -17.17 9.84 -11.68
N LEU A 333 -17.47 10.21 -10.44
CA LEU A 333 -16.84 9.62 -9.27
C LEU A 333 -17.65 8.40 -8.86
N ALA A 334 -16.98 7.25 -8.73
CA ALA A 334 -17.62 5.98 -8.40
C ALA A 334 -17.97 5.87 -6.90
N ASN A 335 -17.33 6.70 -6.07
CA ASN A 335 -17.36 6.70 -4.61
C ASN A 335 -17.18 5.28 -4.05
N TYR A 336 -16.22 4.52 -4.59
CA TYR A 336 -16.09 3.06 -4.39
C TYR A 336 -15.79 2.65 -2.94
N PHE A 337 -15.27 3.58 -2.15
CA PHE A 337 -14.85 3.33 -0.78
C PHE A 337 -15.82 3.94 0.26
N ASP A 338 -16.75 4.79 -0.19
CA ASP A 338 -17.67 5.50 0.69
C ASP A 338 -19.02 4.79 0.78
N TYR A 339 -19.23 4.02 1.84
CA TYR A 339 -20.48 3.25 2.03
C TYR A 339 -21.75 4.10 1.99
N THR A 340 -21.66 5.42 2.24
CA THR A 340 -22.81 6.33 2.14
C THR A 340 -23.05 6.87 0.73
N LEU A 341 -22.04 6.78 -0.14
CA LEU A 341 -21.90 7.45 -1.44
C LEU A 341 -21.99 8.99 -1.38
N LEU A 342 -22.01 9.57 -0.18
CA LEU A 342 -22.28 10.97 0.11
C LEU A 342 -21.12 11.76 0.73
N ARG A 343 -20.09 11.14 1.33
CA ARG A 343 -18.99 11.85 2.06
C ARG A 343 -18.36 12.96 1.21
N ASN A 344 -18.03 12.67 -0.04
CA ASN A 344 -17.46 13.66 -0.95
C ASN A 344 -18.47 14.76 -1.36
N ARG A 345 -19.73 14.41 -1.67
CA ARG A 345 -20.82 15.39 -1.94
C ARG A 345 -21.12 16.29 -0.73
N TYR A 346 -21.08 15.72 0.47
CA TYR A 346 -21.29 16.41 1.73
C TYR A 346 -20.12 17.37 2.04
N THR A 347 -18.89 16.97 1.77
CA THR A 347 -17.70 17.84 1.87
C THR A 347 -17.85 19.03 0.92
N PHE A 348 -18.27 18.81 -0.33
CA PHE A 348 -18.54 19.89 -1.30
C PHE A 348 -19.63 20.85 -0.79
N TYR A 349 -20.74 20.33 -0.25
CA TYR A 349 -21.76 21.16 0.38
C TYR A 349 -21.21 22.00 1.55
N LEU A 350 -20.43 21.39 2.45
CA LEU A 350 -19.89 22.09 3.62
C LEU A 350 -18.88 23.17 3.24
N ALA A 351 -18.00 22.92 2.29
CA ALA A 351 -17.02 23.90 1.82
C ALA A 351 -17.70 25.10 1.11
N GLU A 352 -18.75 24.85 0.32
CA GLU A 352 -19.58 25.90 -0.27
C GLU A 352 -20.27 26.75 0.82
N LYS A 353 -20.81 26.12 1.87
CA LYS A 353 -21.47 26.84 2.98
C LYS A 353 -20.51 27.52 3.97
N LEU A 354 -19.28 27.03 4.11
CA LEU A 354 -18.18 27.70 4.81
C LEU A 354 -17.60 28.86 3.97
N GLY A 355 -17.87 28.86 2.66
CA GLY A 355 -17.49 29.92 1.73
C GLY A 355 -16.02 29.86 1.33
N LEU A 356 -15.54 28.69 0.89
CA LEU A 356 -14.33 28.63 0.07
C LEU A 356 -14.62 29.21 -1.32
N ASP A 357 -13.66 29.94 -1.91
CA ASP A 357 -13.85 30.73 -3.13
C ASP A 357 -14.38 29.93 -4.33
N TYR A 358 -13.88 28.71 -4.51
CA TYR A 358 -14.44 27.71 -5.42
C TYR A 358 -14.53 26.35 -4.72
N THR A 359 -15.65 25.67 -4.95
CA THR A 359 -15.88 24.28 -4.55
C THR A 359 -16.58 23.57 -5.71
N PRO A 360 -16.19 22.33 -6.08
CA PRO A 360 -16.83 21.62 -7.19
C PRO A 360 -18.32 21.37 -6.93
N HIS A 361 -19.18 21.75 -7.88
CA HIS A 361 -20.58 21.32 -7.84
C HIS A 361 -20.69 19.84 -8.22
N SER A 362 -21.73 19.15 -7.72
CA SER A 362 -22.02 17.78 -8.10
C SER A 362 -23.47 17.37 -7.88
N VAL A 363 -23.90 16.33 -8.60
CA VAL A 363 -25.24 15.75 -8.55
C VAL A 363 -25.10 14.22 -8.50
N ALA A 364 -25.89 13.56 -7.65
CA ALA A 364 -25.98 12.10 -7.63
C ALA A 364 -26.75 11.60 -8.87
N VAL A 365 -26.23 10.58 -9.55
CA VAL A 365 -26.79 10.04 -10.79
C VAL A 365 -26.67 8.52 -10.84
N ASP A 366 -27.62 7.87 -11.51
CA ASP A 366 -27.48 6.48 -11.94
C ASP A 366 -26.73 6.44 -13.28
N VAL A 367 -25.79 5.49 -13.48
CA VAL A 367 -25.01 5.38 -14.73
C VAL A 367 -25.40 4.14 -15.55
N VAL A 368 -25.49 4.31 -16.86
CA VAL A 368 -25.69 3.21 -17.82
C VAL A 368 -24.64 3.27 -18.94
N MET A 369 -23.71 2.32 -19.02
CA MET A 369 -22.74 2.21 -20.12
C MET A 369 -23.22 1.18 -21.14
N ASP A 370 -23.41 1.55 -22.41
CA ASP A 370 -23.77 0.64 -23.52
C ASP A 370 -25.02 -0.25 -23.28
N GLY A 371 -25.94 0.29 -22.46
CA GLY A 371 -27.17 -0.38 -22.02
C GLY A 371 -27.00 -1.30 -20.80
N GLU A 372 -25.85 -1.30 -20.13
CA GLU A 372 -25.60 -1.96 -18.86
C GLU A 372 -25.57 -0.94 -17.71
N PHE A 373 -26.30 -1.23 -16.63
CA PHE A 373 -26.43 -0.39 -15.44
C PHE A 373 -25.25 -0.60 -14.49
N TYR A 374 -24.57 0.49 -14.15
CA TYR A 374 -23.33 0.50 -13.36
C TYR A 374 -23.55 0.96 -11.90
N GLY A 375 -24.80 1.25 -11.51
CA GLY A 375 -25.12 1.77 -10.18
C GLY A 375 -25.01 3.28 -10.09
N SER A 376 -24.90 3.76 -8.85
CA SER A 376 -24.92 5.18 -8.49
C SER A 376 -23.52 5.80 -8.59
N TYR A 377 -23.42 7.03 -9.07
CA TYR A 377 -22.20 7.82 -9.22
C TYR A 377 -22.46 9.27 -8.80
N GLN A 378 -21.39 9.99 -8.47
CA GLN A 378 -21.43 11.44 -8.31
C GLN A 378 -20.92 12.09 -9.61
N PHE A 379 -21.82 12.71 -10.38
CA PHE A 379 -21.46 13.50 -11.56
C PHE A 379 -21.05 14.90 -11.12
N ALA A 380 -19.79 15.26 -11.32
CA ALA A 380 -19.15 16.41 -10.68
C ALA A 380 -18.36 17.27 -11.66
N GLU A 381 -18.15 18.52 -11.25
CA GLU A 381 -17.06 19.34 -11.79
C GLU A 381 -15.69 18.74 -11.46
N THR A 382 -14.64 19.20 -12.15
CA THR A 382 -13.25 18.82 -11.86
C THR A 382 -12.43 20.07 -11.61
N VAL A 383 -11.45 20.00 -10.72
CA VAL A 383 -10.49 21.10 -10.44
C VAL A 383 -9.81 21.49 -11.75
N ARG A 384 -10.13 22.69 -12.24
CA ARG A 384 -9.67 23.26 -13.52
C ARG A 384 -9.75 24.79 -13.47
N ILE A 385 -8.87 25.43 -14.21
CA ILE A 385 -8.94 26.86 -14.49
C ILE A 385 -10.10 27.13 -15.46
N ASP A 386 -11.08 27.92 -15.01
CA ASP A 386 -12.23 28.41 -15.79
C ASP A 386 -12.86 29.61 -15.05
N GLU A 387 -13.54 30.51 -15.77
CA GLU A 387 -14.22 31.68 -15.18
C GLU A 387 -15.35 31.29 -14.20
N ASN A 388 -15.83 30.03 -14.26
CA ASN A 388 -16.82 29.48 -13.33
C ASN A 388 -16.24 28.41 -12.39
N ARG A 389 -14.90 28.26 -12.34
CA ARG A 389 -14.20 27.30 -11.47
C ARG A 389 -13.05 28.00 -10.73
N VAL A 390 -11.81 27.54 -10.92
CA VAL A 390 -10.62 28.21 -10.38
C VAL A 390 -10.29 29.41 -11.28
N ASP A 391 -10.93 30.55 -11.04
CA ASP A 391 -10.76 31.77 -11.86
C ASP A 391 -9.49 32.54 -11.49
N ILE A 392 -8.35 32.03 -11.97
CA ILE A 392 -7.01 32.59 -11.67
C ILE A 392 -6.35 33.28 -12.85
N GLY A 393 -7.00 33.32 -14.02
CA GLY A 393 -6.45 33.95 -15.22
C GLY A 393 -5.32 33.15 -15.87
N ASP A 394 -5.65 31.93 -16.31
CA ASP A 394 -4.89 31.00 -17.16
C ASP A 394 -3.58 31.56 -17.76
N LEU A 395 -2.43 31.04 -17.29
CA LEU A 395 -1.10 31.43 -17.75
C LEU A 395 -0.81 30.97 -19.19
N GLU A 396 -1.40 29.87 -19.66
CA GLU A 396 -1.17 29.32 -21.01
C GLU A 396 -1.63 30.28 -22.13
N LYS A 397 -2.49 31.26 -21.80
CA LYS A 397 -2.97 32.30 -22.72
C LYS A 397 -2.00 33.47 -22.92
N ASP A 398 -1.09 33.71 -21.97
CA ASP A 398 -0.02 34.70 -22.06
C ASP A 398 1.16 34.24 -21.19
N PRO A 399 1.91 33.20 -21.63
CA PRO A 399 2.93 32.56 -20.82
C PRO A 399 4.15 33.46 -20.57
N SER A 400 4.26 34.58 -21.31
CA SER A 400 5.32 35.58 -21.14
C SER A 400 5.13 36.50 -19.92
N ASP A 401 3.92 36.55 -19.36
CA ASP A 401 3.65 37.21 -18.09
C ASP A 401 3.71 36.18 -16.96
N VAL A 402 4.92 35.93 -16.46
CA VAL A 402 5.17 35.02 -15.31
C VAL A 402 4.39 35.41 -14.05
N THR A 403 3.81 36.61 -13.97
CA THR A 403 2.94 36.99 -12.85
C THR A 403 1.51 36.44 -12.97
N GLY A 404 1.25 35.57 -13.94
CA GLY A 404 -0.03 34.91 -14.21
C GLY A 404 -0.58 34.00 -13.13
N GLY A 405 -1.59 33.22 -13.53
CA GLY A 405 -2.31 32.29 -12.66
C GLY A 405 -1.67 30.91 -12.60
N TYR A 406 -1.39 30.42 -11.38
CA TYR A 406 -0.83 29.09 -11.13
C TYR A 406 -1.80 28.24 -10.31
N LEU A 407 -1.97 26.97 -10.69
CA LEU A 407 -2.59 25.94 -9.86
C LEU A 407 -1.48 25.02 -9.37
N LEU A 408 -1.46 24.74 -8.06
CA LEU A 408 -0.45 23.93 -7.39
C LEU A 408 -1.13 22.78 -6.64
N GLN A 409 -0.42 21.68 -6.43
CA GLN A 409 -0.90 20.55 -5.64
C GLN A 409 0.22 19.99 -4.75
N HIS A 410 -0.12 19.50 -3.55
CA HIS A 410 0.75 18.54 -2.87
C HIS A 410 0.82 17.25 -3.68
N MET A 411 2.03 16.73 -3.79
CA MET A 411 2.34 15.46 -4.42
C MET A 411 2.62 14.42 -3.34
N ALA A 412 2.33 13.17 -3.68
CA ALA A 412 2.62 12.04 -2.84
C ALA A 412 4.09 11.63 -3.00
N SER A 413 4.77 11.39 -1.87
CA SER A 413 6.22 11.08 -1.85
C SER A 413 6.63 9.85 -2.66
N TRP A 414 5.67 8.99 -3.05
CA TRP A 414 5.89 7.77 -3.84
C TRP A 414 5.80 7.97 -5.37
N LEU A 415 5.54 9.19 -5.87
CA LEU A 415 5.59 9.50 -7.31
C LEU A 415 6.96 10.06 -7.76
N SER A 416 8.01 9.86 -6.95
CA SER A 416 9.35 10.41 -7.15
C SER A 416 10.13 9.67 -8.25
N GLY A 417 9.77 9.91 -9.50
CA GLY A 417 10.46 9.34 -10.68
C GLY A 417 10.24 10.12 -11.98
N GLU A 418 9.16 10.88 -12.10
CA GLU A 418 8.90 11.77 -13.24
C GLU A 418 9.56 13.15 -13.06
N ASP A 419 10.01 13.79 -14.16
CA ASP A 419 10.55 15.17 -14.22
C ASP A 419 9.46 16.24 -14.01
N LEU A 420 8.76 16.15 -12.89
CA LEU A 420 7.61 16.98 -12.57
C LEU A 420 8.02 18.41 -12.21
N PRO A 421 7.19 19.42 -12.55
CA PRO A 421 7.47 20.83 -12.33
C PRO A 421 7.34 21.22 -10.85
N MET A 422 8.35 20.87 -10.07
CA MET A 422 8.41 21.04 -8.62
C MET A 422 8.89 22.43 -8.19
N VAL A 423 8.28 22.97 -7.12
CA VAL A 423 8.64 24.26 -6.51
C VAL A 423 8.44 24.28 -5.00
N GLY A 424 9.15 25.18 -4.30
CA GLY A 424 9.08 25.36 -2.86
C GLY A 424 10.28 24.74 -2.11
N ASP A 425 10.14 24.53 -0.80
CA ASP A 425 11.20 23.94 0.02
C ASP A 425 10.99 22.40 0.12
N PRO A 426 11.93 21.56 -0.36
CA PRO A 426 11.86 20.11 -0.19
C PRO A 426 11.90 19.61 1.26
N LYS A 427 12.30 20.47 2.22
CA LYS A 427 12.19 20.20 3.67
C LYS A 427 10.91 20.77 4.30
N GLY A 428 10.12 21.52 3.53
CA GLY A 428 8.93 22.23 3.99
C GLY A 428 7.77 22.08 3.02
N THR A 429 7.30 23.20 2.46
CA THR A 429 6.16 23.18 1.51
C THR A 429 6.67 22.91 0.10
N HIS A 430 6.57 21.65 -0.34
CA HIS A 430 6.96 21.21 -1.69
C HIS A 430 5.71 20.90 -2.52
N LEU A 431 5.55 21.57 -3.67
CA LEU A 431 4.35 21.52 -4.50
C LEU A 431 4.67 21.26 -5.98
N VAL A 432 3.80 20.51 -6.64
CA VAL A 432 3.76 20.38 -8.11
C VAL A 432 2.99 21.55 -8.70
N VAL A 433 3.50 22.11 -9.81
CA VAL A 433 2.76 23.03 -10.67
C VAL A 433 1.84 22.24 -11.61
N GLU A 434 0.57 22.09 -11.21
CA GLU A 434 -0.49 21.48 -12.04
C GLU A 434 -0.86 22.34 -13.25
N LYS A 435 -0.84 23.68 -13.08
CA LYS A 435 -1.00 24.63 -14.20
C LYS A 435 -0.03 25.81 -14.09
N PRO A 436 0.63 26.21 -15.20
CA PRO A 436 0.46 25.69 -16.57
C PRO A 436 0.98 24.26 -16.76
N GLU A 437 0.37 23.52 -17.70
CA GLU A 437 0.88 22.19 -18.12
C GLU A 437 2.15 22.43 -18.96
N TYR A 438 3.25 21.75 -18.62
CA TYR A 438 4.50 21.78 -19.37
C TYR A 438 4.65 20.46 -20.15
N ASP A 439 4.43 20.49 -21.45
CA ASP A 439 4.67 19.36 -22.35
C ASP A 439 6.07 19.42 -23.00
N ASP A 440 6.47 18.35 -23.70
CA ASP A 440 7.79 18.24 -24.36
C ASP A 440 8.05 19.33 -25.42
N ASP A 441 6.99 19.99 -25.92
CA ASP A 441 7.03 21.07 -26.90
C ASP A 441 7.11 22.48 -26.23
N TYR A 442 7.11 22.56 -24.89
CA TYR A 442 7.16 23.82 -24.14
C TYR A 442 8.53 24.51 -24.25
N ASP A 443 8.54 25.85 -24.22
CA ASP A 443 9.78 26.64 -24.24
C ASP A 443 10.50 26.55 -22.89
N GLU A 444 11.60 25.79 -22.82
CA GLU A 444 12.34 25.53 -21.57
C GLU A 444 12.91 26.79 -20.89
N ASP A 445 13.34 27.80 -21.64
CA ASP A 445 13.77 29.08 -21.03
C ASP A 445 12.56 29.73 -20.31
N LEU A 446 11.38 29.67 -20.92
CA LEU A 446 10.14 30.24 -20.36
C LEU A 446 9.58 29.41 -19.19
N LYS A 447 9.61 28.08 -19.28
CA LYS A 447 9.29 27.16 -18.18
C LYS A 447 10.16 27.46 -16.97
N GLN A 448 11.47 27.57 -17.15
CA GLN A 448 12.37 27.90 -16.04
C GLN A 448 12.12 29.31 -15.48
N GLU A 449 11.78 30.32 -16.30
CA GLU A 449 11.36 31.64 -15.81
C GLU A 449 10.08 31.57 -14.95
N GLN A 450 9.09 30.77 -15.36
CA GLN A 450 7.84 30.58 -14.62
C GLN A 450 8.04 29.79 -13.31
N LEU A 451 8.83 28.72 -13.33
CA LEU A 451 9.18 27.94 -12.14
C LEU A 451 9.95 28.78 -11.13
N ASN A 452 10.97 29.53 -11.57
CA ASN A 452 11.74 30.44 -10.71
C ASN A 452 10.85 31.52 -10.07
N TYR A 453 9.82 32.02 -10.76
CA TYR A 453 8.89 32.99 -10.21
C TYR A 453 8.05 32.39 -9.06
N ILE A 454 7.40 31.25 -9.29
CA ILE A 454 6.50 30.67 -8.29
C ILE A 454 7.26 30.01 -7.13
N ASP A 455 8.45 29.46 -7.37
CA ASP A 455 9.40 29.05 -6.31
C ASP A 455 9.82 30.24 -5.43
N GLY A 456 10.20 31.36 -6.05
CA GLY A 456 10.52 32.60 -5.33
C GLY A 456 9.34 33.12 -4.50
N PHE A 457 8.12 33.01 -5.02
CA PHE A 457 6.90 33.40 -4.32
C PHE A 457 6.61 32.50 -3.09
N LEU A 458 6.82 31.18 -3.19
CA LEU A 458 6.70 30.28 -2.04
C LEU A 458 7.76 30.59 -0.97
N ARG A 459 9.02 30.84 -1.37
CA ARG A 459 10.09 31.27 -0.46
C ARG A 459 9.77 32.60 0.25
N ASP A 460 9.10 33.53 -0.42
CA ASP A 460 8.64 34.79 0.20
C ASP A 460 7.57 34.54 1.28
N ILE A 461 6.68 33.56 1.10
CA ILE A 461 5.72 33.11 2.13
C ILE A 461 6.47 32.49 3.30
N ASP A 462 7.37 31.52 3.06
CA ASP A 462 8.17 30.89 4.11
C ASP A 462 8.98 31.91 4.92
N ALA A 463 9.63 32.86 4.25
CA ALA A 463 10.36 33.95 4.89
C ALA A 463 9.45 34.86 5.74
N ALA A 464 8.24 35.17 5.26
CA ALA A 464 7.29 36.02 5.98
C ALA A 464 6.67 35.31 7.21
N VAL A 465 6.39 34.01 7.10
CA VAL A 465 5.92 33.17 8.21
C VAL A 465 7.04 32.98 9.24
N LYS A 466 8.27 32.66 8.79
CA LYS A 466 9.45 32.56 9.65
C LYS A 466 9.74 33.85 10.42
N LYS A 467 9.70 35.00 9.75
CA LYS A 467 9.80 36.33 10.38
C LYS A 467 8.74 36.59 11.45
N THR A 468 7.56 36.00 11.30
CA THR A 468 6.48 36.12 12.30
C THR A 468 6.82 35.27 13.54
N ALA A 469 7.35 34.07 13.33
CA ALA A 469 7.83 33.19 14.40
C ALA A 469 9.07 33.74 15.14
N GLU A 470 10.05 34.28 14.43
CA GLU A 470 11.34 34.76 14.94
C GLU A 470 11.33 36.24 15.38
N SER A 471 10.14 36.82 15.63
CA SER A 471 9.94 38.27 15.77
C SER A 471 10.60 38.95 17.00
N ASP A 472 11.22 38.17 17.89
CA ASP A 472 12.08 38.64 18.99
C ASP A 472 13.58 38.78 18.61
N SER A 473 13.97 38.51 17.37
CA SER A 473 15.37 38.59 16.90
C SER A 473 15.75 39.93 16.22
N ASP A 474 16.86 40.53 16.65
CA ASP A 474 17.37 41.83 16.15
C ASP A 474 17.98 41.77 14.72
N GLU A 475 17.97 40.63 14.02
CA GLU A 475 18.68 40.41 12.73
C GLU A 475 17.80 40.24 11.48
N VAL A 476 16.48 40.47 11.57
CA VAL A 476 15.59 40.32 10.40
C VAL A 476 15.79 41.44 9.36
N SER A 477 15.99 41.04 8.09
CA SER A 477 16.10 41.94 6.93
C SER A 477 14.87 42.83 6.74
N ALA A 478 15.10 44.09 6.34
CA ALA A 478 14.05 45.08 6.09
C ALA A 478 13.22 44.84 4.80
N GLU A 479 13.51 43.79 4.03
CA GLU A 479 12.91 43.54 2.71
C GLU A 479 11.85 42.41 2.69
N VAL A 480 11.71 41.63 3.77
CA VAL A 480 10.71 40.53 3.84
C VAL A 480 9.28 41.09 3.97
N PRO A 481 8.28 40.59 3.21
CA PRO A 481 6.89 41.06 3.28
C PRO A 481 6.19 40.75 4.62
N ASN A 482 4.91 41.13 4.75
CA ASN A 482 4.01 40.56 5.75
C ASN A 482 3.36 39.30 5.17
N TRP A 483 3.20 38.24 5.96
CA TRP A 483 2.62 36.98 5.46
C TRP A 483 1.20 37.19 4.90
N ARG A 484 0.41 38.10 5.48
CA ARG A 484 -0.95 38.45 5.00
C ARG A 484 -0.99 39.20 3.66
N ASP A 485 0.16 39.69 3.18
CA ASP A 485 0.29 40.31 1.85
C ASP A 485 0.56 39.27 0.74
N VAL A 486 0.95 38.03 1.10
CA VAL A 486 1.37 36.97 0.16
C VAL A 486 0.59 35.65 0.30
N LEU A 487 -0.01 35.38 1.47
CA LEU A 487 -0.83 34.21 1.76
C LEU A 487 -2.21 34.67 2.27
N ASP A 488 -3.27 34.05 1.75
CA ASP A 488 -4.63 34.39 2.13
C ASP A 488 -5.08 33.69 3.43
N GLU A 489 -5.31 34.48 4.47
CA GLU A 489 -5.69 34.03 5.81
C GLU A 489 -7.04 33.30 5.83
N GLU A 490 -8.03 33.74 5.04
CA GLU A 490 -9.38 33.17 5.11
C GLU A 490 -9.44 31.79 4.46
N SER A 491 -8.84 31.63 3.28
CA SER A 491 -8.74 30.33 2.61
C SER A 491 -7.86 29.33 3.39
N LEU A 492 -6.71 29.76 3.92
CA LEU A 492 -5.86 28.92 4.78
C LEU A 492 -6.64 28.35 5.96
N ILE A 493 -7.35 29.20 6.71
CA ILE A 493 -8.10 28.77 7.89
C ILE A 493 -9.22 27.79 7.50
N LYS A 494 -10.06 28.15 6.53
CA LYS A 494 -11.21 27.32 6.13
C LYS A 494 -10.79 25.96 5.56
N TYR A 495 -9.75 25.96 4.73
CA TYR A 495 -9.26 24.76 4.07
C TYR A 495 -8.62 23.79 5.07
N THR A 496 -7.73 24.29 5.94
CA THR A 496 -7.11 23.45 6.97
C THR A 496 -8.12 22.93 7.99
N LEU A 497 -9.11 23.74 8.40
CA LEU A 497 -10.19 23.26 9.28
C LEU A 497 -11.06 22.18 8.63
N MET A 498 -11.30 22.24 7.30
CA MET A 498 -12.01 21.17 6.59
C MET A 498 -11.22 19.85 6.63
N GLN A 499 -9.95 19.89 6.22
CA GLN A 499 -9.06 18.72 6.20
C GLN A 499 -8.91 18.08 7.59
N GLU A 500 -8.72 18.91 8.63
CA GLU A 500 -8.59 18.48 10.02
C GLU A 500 -9.89 17.90 10.57
N PHE A 501 -11.03 18.54 10.29
CA PHE A 501 -12.30 18.09 10.83
C PHE A 501 -12.72 16.74 10.25
N SER A 502 -12.55 16.55 8.95
CA SER A 502 -12.85 15.27 8.30
C SER A 502 -11.83 14.18 8.67
N LEU A 503 -10.74 14.50 9.37
CA LEU A 503 -9.57 13.63 9.55
C LEU A 503 -9.11 13.03 8.22
N ASN A 504 -8.93 13.88 7.18
CA ASN A 504 -8.52 13.39 5.87
C ASN A 504 -7.07 12.88 5.90
N GLY A 505 -6.88 11.56 5.77
CA GLY A 505 -5.56 10.91 5.76
C GLY A 505 -4.65 11.42 4.64
N ASP A 506 -5.22 11.67 3.46
CA ASP A 506 -4.48 12.13 2.27
C ASP A 506 -4.15 13.63 2.28
N ALA A 507 -4.68 14.40 3.25
CA ALA A 507 -4.42 15.83 3.36
C ALA A 507 -2.91 16.11 3.43
N TYR A 508 -2.44 16.98 2.53
CA TYR A 508 -1.03 17.37 2.36
C TYR A 508 -0.09 16.23 1.88
N GLY A 509 -0.64 15.06 1.54
CA GLY A 509 0.05 13.99 0.79
C GLY A 509 -0.49 13.80 -0.64
N GLY A 510 -1.72 14.23 -0.94
CA GLY A 510 -2.31 14.16 -2.27
C GLY A 510 -3.64 14.92 -2.33
N SER A 511 -4.19 15.10 -3.54
CA SER A 511 -5.51 15.75 -3.78
C SER A 511 -5.73 17.09 -3.04
N THR A 512 -4.63 17.77 -2.68
CA THR A 512 -4.59 18.94 -1.82
C THR A 512 -4.05 20.12 -2.62
N TYR A 513 -4.89 21.11 -2.92
CA TYR A 513 -4.62 22.14 -3.91
C TYR A 513 -4.34 23.51 -3.28
N TYR A 514 -3.59 24.34 -4.02
CA TYR A 514 -3.44 25.77 -3.81
C TYR A 514 -3.53 26.48 -5.15
N TYR A 515 -3.86 27.77 -5.14
CA TYR A 515 -3.80 28.56 -6.36
C TYR A 515 -3.31 29.98 -6.09
N LYS A 516 -2.64 30.55 -7.09
CA LYS A 516 -2.13 31.92 -7.07
C LYS A 516 -2.77 32.67 -8.25
N PRO A 517 -3.67 33.65 -8.04
CA PRO A 517 -4.30 34.42 -9.12
C PRO A 517 -3.31 35.32 -9.88
N ARG A 518 -3.64 35.71 -11.11
CA ARG A 518 -2.81 36.61 -11.94
C ARG A 518 -2.66 38.01 -11.33
N GLY A 519 -1.41 38.41 -11.09
CA GLY A 519 -0.99 39.74 -10.64
C GLY A 519 0.17 39.71 -9.64
N GLU A 520 0.96 40.80 -9.60
CA GLU A 520 2.10 40.97 -8.68
C GLU A 520 1.73 41.12 -7.18
N LYS A 521 0.44 41.24 -6.86
CA LYS A 521 -0.07 41.50 -5.50
C LYS A 521 -1.17 40.53 -5.07
N GLU A 522 -1.40 39.51 -5.89
CA GLU A 522 -2.31 38.44 -5.55
C GLU A 522 -1.60 37.45 -4.63
N LYS A 523 -2.39 36.79 -3.78
CA LYS A 523 -1.89 35.89 -2.73
C LYS A 523 -1.90 34.45 -3.21
N LEU A 524 -1.26 33.56 -2.45
CA LEU A 524 -1.62 32.15 -2.47
C LEU A 524 -2.94 31.95 -1.71
N HIS A 525 -3.87 31.22 -2.31
CA HIS A 525 -5.11 30.74 -1.69
C HIS A 525 -5.04 29.22 -1.52
N CYS A 526 -5.61 28.72 -0.43
CA CYS A 526 -5.73 27.27 -0.19
C CYS A 526 -7.03 26.71 -0.79
N GLY A 527 -6.94 25.57 -1.47
CA GLY A 527 -8.03 24.90 -2.16
C GLY A 527 -7.92 24.92 -3.68
N PRO A 528 -8.95 24.46 -4.40
CA PRO A 528 -10.23 23.94 -3.88
C PRO A 528 -10.08 22.58 -3.16
N ILE A 529 -11.14 22.14 -2.48
CA ILE A 529 -11.22 20.78 -1.94
C ILE A 529 -11.51 19.73 -3.03
N TRP A 530 -10.96 18.53 -2.85
CA TRP A 530 -11.09 17.38 -3.76
C TRP A 530 -10.84 16.06 -3.01
N ASP A 531 -11.39 14.92 -3.49
CA ASP A 531 -11.27 13.55 -2.95
C ASP A 531 -11.49 13.39 -1.43
N PHE A 532 -12.75 13.30 -1.00
CA PHE A 532 -13.13 13.02 0.40
C PHE A 532 -14.02 11.76 0.56
N ASP A 533 -13.99 10.82 -0.39
CA ASP A 533 -14.72 9.54 -0.30
C ASP A 533 -13.92 8.41 0.38
N PHE A 534 -12.60 8.37 0.19
CA PHE A 534 -11.71 7.33 0.75
C PHE A 534 -11.36 7.60 2.22
N VAL A 535 -10.19 8.18 2.51
CA VAL A 535 -9.62 8.30 3.87
C VAL A 535 -10.15 9.48 4.68
N ALA A 536 -11.45 9.73 4.65
CA ALA A 536 -12.08 10.85 5.35
C ALA A 536 -13.39 10.46 6.07
N TRP A 537 -13.84 11.32 7.00
CA TRP A 537 -15.10 11.19 7.73
C TRP A 537 -15.25 9.87 8.49
N GLY A 538 -14.14 9.39 9.06
CA GLY A 538 -14.08 8.13 9.80
C GLY A 538 -14.41 6.89 8.97
N ALA A 539 -14.25 6.92 7.64
CA ALA A 539 -14.55 5.76 6.79
C ALA A 539 -13.82 4.47 7.25
N TYR A 540 -12.53 4.59 7.58
CA TYR A 540 -11.61 3.46 7.84
C TYR A 540 -11.34 3.09 9.30
N HIS A 541 -11.54 4.00 10.25
CA HIS A 541 -11.25 3.71 11.66
C HIS A 541 -12.51 3.19 12.37
N THR A 542 -12.45 1.96 12.89
CA THR A 542 -13.51 1.33 13.71
C THR A 542 -13.28 1.47 15.21
N ASP A 543 -12.08 1.88 15.63
CA ASP A 543 -11.71 2.10 17.04
C ASP A 543 -12.33 3.39 17.59
N PHE A 544 -13.66 3.44 17.52
CA PHE A 544 -14.50 4.45 18.15
C PHE A 544 -14.55 4.19 19.66
N GLU A 545 -13.47 4.53 20.37
CA GLU A 545 -13.46 4.48 21.83
C GLU A 545 -14.53 5.41 22.44
N ASN A 546 -15.70 4.84 22.69
CA ASN A 546 -16.61 5.08 23.80
C ASN A 546 -16.77 6.55 24.27
N PRO A 547 -17.80 7.26 23.79
CA PRO A 547 -18.21 8.56 24.30
C PRO A 547 -19.27 8.48 25.42
N GLN A 548 -19.32 7.44 26.26
CA GLN A 548 -20.14 7.47 27.49
C GLN A 548 -19.79 6.45 28.59
N SER A 549 -18.99 6.87 29.58
CA SER A 549 -18.99 6.22 30.91
C SER A 549 -18.93 7.16 32.13
N GLU A 550 -19.28 8.44 31.98
CA GLU A 550 -19.52 9.37 33.11
C GLU A 550 -20.91 10.04 33.08
N ALA A 551 -22.00 9.28 33.34
CA ALA A 551 -23.28 9.83 33.85
C ALA A 551 -24.31 8.75 34.27
N GLY A 552 -23.91 7.69 34.97
CA GLY A 552 -24.84 6.67 35.49
C GLY A 552 -25.67 7.16 36.68
N VAL A 553 -26.73 7.96 36.47
CA VAL A 553 -27.68 8.32 37.54
C VAL A 553 -28.76 7.25 37.70
N ILE A 554 -28.67 6.46 38.77
CA ILE A 554 -29.81 5.72 39.34
C ILE A 554 -29.81 5.92 40.88
N ASP A 555 -31.00 6.13 41.45
CA ASP A 555 -31.26 6.50 42.85
C ASP A 555 -30.47 5.70 43.91
N GLY A 556 -29.82 6.42 44.83
CA GLY A 556 -29.30 5.87 46.09
C GLY A 556 -28.48 6.89 46.90
N GLU A 557 -28.89 7.21 48.12
CA GLU A 557 -28.16 8.12 49.01
C GLU A 557 -26.76 7.58 49.40
N ILE A 558 -25.71 8.41 49.41
CA ILE A 558 -24.93 8.80 50.61
C ILE A 558 -23.65 9.61 50.26
N GLU A 559 -23.47 10.70 51.03
CA GLU A 559 -22.27 11.48 51.41
C GLU A 559 -21.13 11.77 50.41
N ILE A 560 -20.90 13.09 50.23
CA ILE A 560 -19.72 13.70 49.62
C ILE A 560 -18.57 13.72 50.65
N GLU A 561 -17.45 13.05 50.37
CA GLU A 561 -16.15 13.37 50.99
C GLU A 561 -15.02 13.41 49.93
N ASN A 562 -14.46 14.62 49.77
CA ASN A 562 -13.11 14.96 49.29
C ASN A 562 -12.39 13.97 48.33
N VAL A 563 -12.37 14.30 47.03
CA VAL A 563 -11.34 13.82 46.10
C VAL A 563 -10.23 14.88 46.01
N ASP A 564 -9.00 14.41 45.93
CA ASP A 564 -7.75 15.19 46.01
C ASP A 564 -7.24 15.52 44.59
N ASP A 565 -6.87 16.78 44.32
CA ASP A 565 -6.48 17.32 42.99
C ASP A 565 -5.08 16.85 42.54
N SER A 566 -4.75 15.56 42.67
CA SER A 566 -3.40 15.04 42.43
C SER A 566 -3.31 13.71 41.67
N LYS A 567 -4.34 13.35 40.88
CA LYS A 567 -4.33 12.17 40.00
C LYS A 567 -4.90 12.42 38.60
N ALA A 568 -4.46 13.52 37.96
CA ALA A 568 -4.42 13.59 36.51
C ALA A 568 -3.10 12.96 36.03
N SER A 569 -3.08 11.62 35.96
CA SER A 569 -2.03 10.86 35.30
C SER A 569 -2.73 9.82 34.42
N VAL A 570 -3.03 10.23 33.19
CA VAL A 570 -3.53 9.32 32.15
C VAL A 570 -2.43 8.29 31.91
N ALA A 571 -2.76 7.02 32.03
CA ALA A 571 -1.91 5.96 31.52
C ALA A 571 -2.27 5.81 30.04
N GLN A 572 -1.49 6.45 29.17
CA GLN A 572 -1.39 6.02 27.78
C GLN A 572 -0.67 4.67 27.77
N THR A 573 -1.15 3.74 26.95
CA THR A 573 -0.50 2.46 26.67
C THR A 573 0.34 2.62 25.41
N GLU A 574 1.61 2.22 25.48
CA GLU A 574 2.64 2.43 24.45
C GLU A 574 2.45 1.55 23.18
N GLU A 575 1.23 1.08 22.90
CA GLU A 575 0.89 0.22 21.74
C GLU A 575 -0.15 0.87 20.80
N ASP A 576 -0.71 2.03 21.13
CA ASP A 576 -1.75 2.73 20.32
C ASP A 576 -1.21 3.88 19.44
N GLU A 577 0.12 4.10 19.39
CA GLU A 577 0.69 5.37 18.89
C GLU A 577 0.95 5.42 17.37
N ASP A 578 1.08 4.29 16.66
CA ASP A 578 1.80 4.28 15.37
C ASP A 578 0.98 4.67 14.10
N MET A 579 -0.35 4.85 14.20
CA MET A 579 -1.19 5.43 13.11
C MET A 579 -2.38 6.28 13.64
N GLY A 580 -2.18 7.03 14.72
CA GLY A 580 -3.24 7.63 15.56
C GLY A 580 -4.16 8.73 14.97
N TYR A 581 -5.00 8.42 13.98
CA TYR A 581 -6.12 9.28 13.50
C TYR A 581 -7.42 9.11 14.31
N GLY A 582 -7.34 9.27 15.63
CA GLY A 582 -8.49 9.18 16.53
C GLY A 582 -9.37 10.45 16.56
N VAL A 583 -10.68 10.29 16.82
CA VAL A 583 -11.65 11.40 17.03
C VAL A 583 -11.21 12.38 18.14
N LYS A 584 -10.28 11.96 19.01
CA LYS A 584 -9.80 12.68 20.19
C LYS A 584 -8.39 13.30 20.07
N ASN A 585 -7.81 13.36 18.86
CA ASN A 585 -6.51 14.00 18.59
C ASN A 585 -6.61 15.03 17.45
N PHE A 586 -5.57 15.86 17.26
CA PHE A 586 -5.39 16.67 16.05
C PHE A 586 -4.44 15.93 15.09
N GLY A 587 -4.75 15.90 13.80
CA GLY A 587 -4.02 15.09 12.82
C GLY A 587 -3.57 15.91 11.61
N PRO A 588 -4.35 15.98 10.51
CA PRO A 588 -4.01 16.73 9.30
C PRO A 588 -3.45 18.16 9.51
N ILE A 589 -3.94 18.91 10.49
CA ILE A 589 -3.51 20.28 10.84
C ILE A 589 -2.03 20.39 11.19
N THR A 590 -1.42 19.30 11.68
CA THR A 590 0.01 19.24 12.02
C THR A 590 0.88 19.24 10.77
N ARG A 591 0.37 18.69 9.65
CA ARG A 591 1.02 18.63 8.33
C ARG A 591 0.71 19.86 7.46
N ALA A 592 -0.18 20.75 7.91
CA ALA A 592 -0.64 21.88 7.12
C ALA A 592 0.44 22.97 6.96
N PRO A 593 0.84 23.31 5.72
CA PRO A 593 1.78 24.40 5.44
C PRO A 593 1.44 25.69 6.17
N TRP A 594 2.45 26.25 6.84
CA TRP A 594 2.44 27.52 7.58
C TRP A 594 1.49 27.61 8.79
N PHE A 595 0.41 26.82 8.84
CA PHE A 595 -0.71 26.98 9.77
C PHE A 595 -0.26 26.97 11.23
N MET A 596 0.47 25.94 11.68
CA MET A 596 0.87 25.84 13.09
C MET A 596 1.89 26.91 13.51
N LYS A 597 2.81 27.30 12.61
CA LYS A 597 3.75 28.40 12.86
C LYS A 597 2.98 29.74 13.03
N LEU A 598 1.95 29.99 12.21
CA LEU A 598 1.08 31.15 12.36
C LEU A 598 0.20 31.05 13.62
N TYR A 599 -0.40 29.89 13.91
CA TYR A 599 -1.25 29.68 15.08
C TYR A 599 -0.50 29.94 16.39
N TYR A 600 0.74 29.48 16.49
CA TYR A 600 1.55 29.65 17.69
C TYR A 600 2.03 31.09 17.88
N HIS A 601 2.43 31.79 16.81
CA HIS A 601 3.13 33.09 16.91
C HIS A 601 2.27 34.32 16.57
N ASP A 602 1.15 34.19 15.86
CA ASP A 602 0.26 35.28 15.47
C ASP A 602 -1.07 35.20 16.25
N ALA A 603 -1.24 36.09 17.23
CA ALA A 603 -2.40 36.07 18.12
C ALA A 603 -3.72 36.39 17.41
N ASP A 604 -3.68 37.29 16.40
CA ASP A 604 -4.85 37.69 15.62
C ASP A 604 -5.28 36.51 14.71
N PHE A 605 -4.32 35.77 14.13
CA PHE A 605 -4.59 34.55 13.36
C PHE A 605 -5.25 33.47 14.21
N ARG A 606 -4.75 33.22 15.42
CA ARG A 606 -5.36 32.28 16.37
C ARG A 606 -6.78 32.67 16.78
N GLU A 607 -7.06 33.96 16.99
CA GLU A 607 -8.44 34.43 17.21
C GLU A 607 -9.34 34.17 15.98
N ASN A 608 -8.83 34.40 14.76
CA ASN A 608 -9.55 34.12 13.52
C ASN A 608 -9.80 32.62 13.29
N VAL A 609 -8.85 31.74 13.64
CA VAL A 609 -9.02 30.27 13.60
C VAL A 609 -10.15 29.85 14.54
N ILE A 610 -10.10 30.27 15.81
CA ILE A 610 -11.12 29.93 16.81
C ILE A 610 -12.49 30.44 16.36
N LYS A 611 -12.58 31.68 15.87
CA LYS A 611 -13.83 32.28 15.36
C LYS A 611 -14.39 31.51 14.15
N THR A 612 -13.53 31.08 13.22
CA THR A 612 -13.96 30.34 12.02
C THR A 612 -14.41 28.93 12.38
N TRP A 613 -13.72 28.28 13.31
CA TRP A 613 -14.17 27.01 13.91
C TRP A 613 -15.54 27.17 14.57
N ASP A 614 -15.75 28.25 15.32
CA ASP A 614 -17.03 28.56 15.97
C ASP A 614 -18.19 28.62 14.96
N GLU A 615 -17.96 29.15 13.76
CA GLU A 615 -18.95 29.20 12.67
C GLU A 615 -19.12 27.83 11.99
N PHE A 616 -18.02 27.10 11.76
CA PHE A 616 -18.02 25.77 11.12
C PHE A 616 -18.67 24.69 11.99
N SER A 617 -18.35 24.62 13.28
CA SER A 617 -18.96 23.70 14.27
C SER A 617 -20.49 23.81 14.31
N LYS A 618 -21.02 25.04 14.21
CA LYS A 618 -22.47 25.28 14.14
C LYS A 618 -23.07 24.74 12.84
N LEU A 619 -22.39 24.91 11.69
CA LEU A 619 -22.81 24.34 10.41
C LEU A 619 -22.84 22.80 10.48
N LEU A 620 -21.78 22.18 10.99
CA LEU A 620 -21.62 20.73 11.13
C LEU A 620 -22.70 20.07 12.00
N LYS A 621 -22.99 20.66 13.16
CA LYS A 621 -24.06 20.16 14.07
C LYS A 621 -25.46 20.39 13.49
N GLU A 622 -25.67 21.48 12.74
CA GLU A 622 -26.94 21.77 12.07
C GLU A 622 -27.18 20.85 10.85
N SER A 623 -26.12 20.40 10.15
CA SER A 623 -26.24 19.44 9.04
C SER A 623 -26.37 17.98 9.50
N ALA A 624 -25.78 17.60 10.64
CA ALA A 624 -25.77 16.23 11.17
C ALA A 624 -26.89 15.91 12.19
N LYS A 625 -27.70 16.88 12.60
CA LYS A 625 -28.89 16.64 13.45
C LYS A 625 -29.97 15.81 12.72
N GLU A 626 -30.93 15.31 13.49
CA GLU A 626 -32.15 14.66 12.96
C GLU A 626 -32.95 15.60 12.03
N GLY A 627 -33.19 15.16 10.79
CA GLY A 627 -33.80 15.96 9.73
C GLY A 627 -32.88 17.04 9.14
N GLY A 628 -31.59 17.00 9.46
CA GLY A 628 -30.54 17.86 8.91
C GLY A 628 -30.24 17.56 7.44
N VAL A 629 -29.22 18.22 6.90
CA VAL A 629 -28.85 18.07 5.48
C VAL A 629 -28.30 16.69 5.17
N LEU A 630 -27.60 16.02 6.10
CA LEU A 630 -27.18 14.63 5.90
C LEU A 630 -28.36 13.67 5.74
N ASP A 631 -29.39 13.81 6.58
CA ASP A 631 -30.62 13.00 6.46
C ASP A 631 -31.35 13.30 5.15
N GLN A 632 -31.43 14.56 4.73
CA GLN A 632 -32.05 14.94 3.46
C GLN A 632 -31.29 14.41 2.23
N MET A 633 -29.95 14.38 2.28
CA MET A 633 -29.14 13.76 1.24
C MET A 633 -29.31 12.24 1.22
N ALA A 634 -29.33 11.60 2.39
CA ALA A 634 -29.55 10.16 2.54
C ALA A 634 -30.92 9.74 1.98
N ASP A 635 -32.00 10.44 2.37
CA ASP A 635 -33.35 10.23 1.86
C ASP A 635 -33.43 10.41 0.33
N GLU A 636 -32.71 11.39 -0.23
CA GLU A 636 -32.64 11.65 -1.68
C GLU A 636 -31.95 10.50 -2.44
N THR A 637 -30.83 9.98 -1.91
CA THR A 637 -30.00 9.00 -2.63
C THR A 637 -30.29 7.55 -2.28
N TYR A 638 -31.06 7.24 -1.22
CA TYR A 638 -31.27 5.88 -0.73
C TYR A 638 -31.71 4.88 -1.80
N MET A 639 -32.67 5.24 -2.66
CA MET A 639 -33.15 4.32 -3.70
C MET A 639 -32.12 4.06 -4.81
N SER A 640 -31.24 5.01 -5.10
CA SER A 640 -30.11 4.84 -6.02
C SER A 640 -28.98 4.02 -5.37
N ALA A 641 -28.73 4.22 -4.07
CA ALA A 641 -27.81 3.39 -3.29
C ALA A 641 -28.29 1.92 -3.21
N LEU A 642 -29.57 1.68 -2.92
CA LEU A 642 -30.18 0.35 -2.94
C LEU A 642 -30.08 -0.31 -4.34
N ALA A 643 -30.24 0.45 -5.42
CA ALA A 643 -30.00 -0.05 -6.77
C ALA A 643 -28.52 -0.38 -7.03
N ASN A 644 -27.59 0.41 -6.48
CA ASN A 644 -26.14 0.23 -6.57
C ASN A 644 -25.67 -1.07 -5.90
N TYR A 645 -26.03 -1.32 -4.63
CA TYR A 645 -25.58 -2.54 -3.91
C TYR A 645 -26.11 -3.83 -4.55
N GLN A 646 -27.27 -3.76 -5.22
CA GLN A 646 -27.85 -4.90 -5.96
C GLN A 646 -27.17 -5.20 -7.31
N VAL A 647 -26.21 -4.39 -7.77
CA VAL A 647 -25.48 -4.60 -9.04
C VAL A 647 -23.96 -4.64 -8.89
N SER A 648 -23.40 -4.10 -7.80
CA SER A 648 -21.98 -4.07 -7.49
C SER A 648 -21.78 -4.54 -6.05
N THR A 649 -21.55 -5.84 -5.87
CA THR A 649 -21.36 -6.47 -4.55
C THR A 649 -19.90 -6.56 -4.10
N SER A 650 -18.94 -6.48 -5.02
CA SER A 650 -17.49 -6.38 -4.74
C SER A 650 -17.12 -5.12 -3.94
N TYR A 651 -17.93 -4.07 -4.11
CA TYR A 651 -17.98 -2.90 -3.23
C TYR A 651 -18.09 -3.25 -1.73
N LEU A 652 -18.69 -4.40 -1.40
CA LEU A 652 -18.96 -4.86 -0.04
C LEU A 652 -17.81 -5.69 0.57
N SER A 653 -16.82 -6.11 -0.23
CA SER A 653 -15.58 -6.77 0.20
C SER A 653 -14.39 -5.82 0.09
N ASP A 654 -14.06 -5.41 -1.13
CA ASP A 654 -12.76 -4.80 -1.46
C ASP A 654 -12.60 -3.37 -0.89
N GLY A 655 -13.70 -2.76 -0.45
CA GLY A 655 -13.73 -1.40 0.10
C GLY A 655 -13.28 -1.31 1.56
N ILE A 656 -13.38 -2.39 2.33
CA ILE A 656 -12.97 -2.48 3.74
C ILE A 656 -11.51 -2.95 3.85
N ASP A 657 -11.15 -3.99 3.12
CA ASP A 657 -9.88 -4.71 3.30
C ASP A 657 -8.62 -3.97 2.80
N TYR A 658 -8.76 -2.82 2.12
CA TYR A 658 -7.70 -2.21 1.31
C TYR A 658 -6.43 -1.76 2.07
N TRP A 659 -6.47 -1.70 3.41
CA TRP A 659 -5.32 -1.36 4.27
C TRP A 659 -5.21 -2.22 5.53
N THR A 660 -6.03 -3.26 5.68
CA THR A 660 -6.14 -4.03 6.91
C THR A 660 -5.84 -5.49 6.64
N GLU A 661 -4.57 -5.89 6.84
CA GLU A 661 -4.16 -7.31 6.89
C GLU A 661 -4.83 -8.08 8.05
N SER A 662 -5.52 -7.37 8.94
CA SER A 662 -6.38 -7.94 9.98
C SER A 662 -7.86 -7.74 9.65
N GLU A 663 -8.61 -8.83 9.52
CA GLU A 663 -10.07 -8.86 9.42
C GLU A 663 -10.73 -8.12 10.62
N ILE A 664 -11.00 -6.81 10.48
CA ILE A 664 -11.52 -6.00 11.59
C ILE A 664 -12.96 -6.44 11.96
N PRO A 665 -13.21 -6.86 13.22
CA PRO A 665 -14.56 -7.22 13.63
C PRO A 665 -15.40 -5.95 13.80
N MET A 666 -16.37 -5.74 12.91
CA MET A 666 -17.34 -4.65 13.06
C MET A 666 -18.25 -4.93 14.26
N ILE A 667 -17.98 -4.28 15.38
CA ILE A 667 -18.70 -4.42 16.65
C ILE A 667 -19.35 -3.07 17.00
N SER A 668 -20.60 -3.11 17.45
CA SER A 668 -21.36 -1.95 17.90
C SER A 668 -21.15 -1.66 19.39
N ASP A 669 -21.57 -0.47 19.86
CA ASP A 669 -21.39 0.01 21.25
C ASP A 669 -21.81 -0.98 22.36
N ASP A 670 -22.74 -1.91 22.09
CA ASP A 670 -23.21 -2.91 23.05
C ASP A 670 -22.45 -4.25 23.03
N GLY A 671 -21.44 -4.37 22.17
CA GLY A 671 -20.62 -5.57 21.98
C GLY A 671 -21.20 -6.59 20.98
N SER A 672 -22.28 -6.27 20.27
CA SER A 672 -22.84 -7.12 19.20
C SER A 672 -22.31 -6.77 17.81
N LYS A 673 -22.37 -7.73 16.87
CA LYS A 673 -22.01 -7.55 15.44
C LYS A 673 -22.73 -6.32 14.88
N TYR A 674 -21.97 -5.34 14.41
CA TYR A 674 -22.51 -4.16 13.75
C TYR A 674 -23.06 -4.56 12.37
N THR A 675 -24.34 -4.32 12.15
CA THR A 675 -24.98 -4.48 10.85
C THR A 675 -24.56 -3.34 9.94
N LEU A 676 -23.67 -3.61 8.99
CA LEU A 676 -23.33 -2.67 7.94
C LEU A 676 -24.53 -2.54 7.00
N ASN A 677 -25.16 -1.36 6.98
CA ASN A 677 -26.25 -1.01 6.06
C ASN A 677 -26.29 0.51 5.87
N TYR A 678 -27.18 1.02 5.00
CA TYR A 678 -27.11 2.40 4.56
C TYR A 678 -27.34 3.40 5.69
N TYR A 679 -28.45 3.28 6.43
CA TYR A 679 -28.76 4.24 7.48
C TYR A 679 -27.90 4.06 8.73
N ASN A 680 -27.35 2.87 8.99
CA ASN A 680 -26.33 2.70 10.04
C ASN A 680 -25.05 3.46 9.67
N GLU A 681 -24.59 3.44 8.43
CA GLU A 681 -23.42 4.22 7.98
C GLU A 681 -23.69 5.73 7.98
N ILE A 682 -24.89 6.16 7.58
CA ILE A 682 -25.30 7.57 7.72
C ILE A 682 -25.32 8.00 9.19
N ASN A 683 -25.80 7.14 10.11
CA ASN A 683 -25.79 7.43 11.54
C ASN A 683 -24.38 7.38 12.14
N ARG A 684 -23.47 6.52 11.64
CA ARG A 684 -22.04 6.50 12.00
C ARG A 684 -21.36 7.80 11.57
N LEU A 685 -21.59 8.25 10.33
CA LEU A 685 -21.13 9.54 9.81
C LEU A 685 -21.66 10.71 10.64
N LYS A 686 -22.96 10.75 10.95
CA LYS A 686 -23.55 11.79 11.83
C LYS A 686 -22.96 11.77 13.24
N SER A 687 -22.69 10.59 13.78
CA SER A 687 -22.08 10.43 15.10
C SER A 687 -20.63 10.92 15.10
N PHE A 688 -19.84 10.57 14.07
CA PHE A 688 -18.50 11.13 13.83
C PHE A 688 -18.55 12.66 13.80
N VAL A 689 -19.44 13.26 12.99
CA VAL A 689 -19.56 14.71 12.85
C VAL A 689 -19.87 15.39 14.19
N ASN A 690 -20.87 14.90 14.93
CA ASN A 690 -21.22 15.52 16.22
C ASN A 690 -20.11 15.34 17.26
N ASN A 691 -19.58 14.13 17.42
CA ASN A 691 -18.53 13.82 18.41
C ASN A 691 -17.23 14.58 18.13
N ARG A 692 -16.80 14.65 16.86
CA ARG A 692 -15.62 15.41 16.45
C ARG A 692 -15.82 16.90 16.69
N ALA A 693 -17.01 17.43 16.40
CA ALA A 693 -17.27 18.86 16.57
C ALA A 693 -17.38 19.25 18.06
N ASP A 694 -17.97 18.40 18.91
CA ASP A 694 -17.94 18.58 20.37
C ASP A 694 -16.51 18.49 20.94
N TRP A 695 -15.66 17.60 20.41
CA TRP A 695 -14.26 17.51 20.84
C TRP A 695 -13.43 18.73 20.40
N VAL A 696 -13.52 19.18 19.14
CA VAL A 696 -12.75 20.34 18.69
C VAL A 696 -13.24 21.64 19.37
N ASP A 697 -14.55 21.78 19.65
CA ASP A 697 -15.10 22.91 20.44
C ASP A 697 -14.39 23.11 21.79
N THR A 698 -14.00 22.03 22.47
CA THR A 698 -13.32 22.11 23.78
C THR A 698 -11.80 22.24 23.69
N HIS A 699 -11.18 21.90 22.55
CA HIS A 699 -9.72 21.77 22.43
C HIS A 699 -9.08 22.75 21.43
N ILE A 700 -9.82 23.36 20.51
CA ILE A 700 -9.26 24.29 19.51
C ILE A 700 -8.49 25.45 20.15
N SER A 701 -9.02 26.04 21.22
CA SER A 701 -8.34 27.12 21.96
C SER A 701 -7.05 26.71 22.67
N GLU A 702 -6.79 25.41 22.77
CA GLU A 702 -5.60 24.81 23.39
C GLU A 702 -4.78 23.96 22.40
N LEU A 703 -5.02 24.12 21.08
CA LEU A 703 -4.31 23.42 19.99
C LEU A 703 -2.77 23.56 20.09
N ASP A 704 -2.28 24.64 20.68
CA ASP A 704 -0.86 24.89 20.97
C ASP A 704 -0.28 24.02 22.10
N LYS A 705 -1.11 23.29 22.85
CA LYS A 705 -0.70 22.30 23.86
C LYS A 705 -0.65 20.86 23.33
N TYR A 706 -1.34 20.59 22.22
CA TYR A 706 -1.37 19.25 21.58
C TYR A 706 -0.15 18.98 20.71
N ILE A 707 0.75 19.97 20.60
CA ILE A 707 1.97 19.92 19.79
C ILE A 707 3.11 20.43 20.70
N GLY A 708 4.06 19.56 21.02
CA GLY A 708 5.24 19.96 21.81
C GLY A 708 6.12 20.96 21.03
N GLU A 709 6.92 21.77 21.74
CA GLU A 709 7.89 22.70 21.12
C GLU A 709 8.86 22.01 20.14
N GLU A 710 9.03 20.69 20.27
CA GLU A 710 9.88 19.85 19.42
C GLU A 710 9.26 19.61 18.02
N VAL A 711 7.94 19.48 17.91
CA VAL A 711 7.26 19.21 16.61
C VAL A 711 7.22 20.47 15.71
N LEU A 712 7.32 21.67 16.31
CA LEU A 712 7.50 22.91 15.56
C LEU A 712 8.91 23.03 14.91
N ASN A 713 9.83 22.12 15.25
CA ASN A 713 11.25 22.15 14.89
C ASN A 713 11.72 20.93 14.05
N PHE A 714 10.85 20.32 13.23
CA PHE A 714 11.27 19.36 12.20
C PHE A 714 12.08 19.98 11.02
N ASP A 715 12.68 21.16 11.23
CA ASP A 715 13.80 21.65 10.42
C ASP A 715 15.03 20.77 10.74
N PHE A 716 15.19 19.64 10.04
CA PHE A 716 16.40 18.84 10.15
C PHE A 716 17.60 19.64 9.64
N ASP A 717 18.39 20.14 10.60
CA ASP A 717 19.65 20.84 10.40
C ASP A 717 20.58 20.04 9.47
N ASP A 718 21.17 20.72 8.47
CA ASP A 718 22.15 20.12 7.57
C ASP A 718 23.29 19.46 8.35
N VAL A 719 23.70 18.29 7.87
CA VAL A 719 24.90 17.60 8.38
C VAL A 719 26.16 18.22 7.78
N GLU A 720 27.20 18.33 8.60
CA GLU A 720 28.45 18.99 8.24
C GLU A 720 29.57 17.97 8.05
N PHE A 721 30.19 17.96 6.86
CA PHE A 721 31.33 17.10 6.54
C PHE A 721 32.65 17.85 6.71
N TYR A 722 33.64 17.27 7.39
CA TYR A 722 34.90 17.91 7.78
C TYR A 722 36.14 17.19 7.24
N VAL A 723 37.09 17.94 6.70
CA VAL A 723 38.43 17.48 6.27
C VAL A 723 39.51 18.25 7.02
N ASP A 724 40.37 17.55 7.76
CA ASP A 724 41.41 18.16 8.62
C ASP A 724 40.87 19.29 9.52
N ASP A 725 39.78 19.01 10.24
CA ASP A 725 39.05 19.92 11.14
C ASP A 725 38.49 21.20 10.47
N LYS A 726 38.29 21.18 9.14
CA LYS A 726 37.61 22.25 8.39
C LYS A 726 36.36 21.73 7.69
N LEU A 727 35.29 22.52 7.71
CA LEU A 727 34.09 22.25 6.92
C LEU A 727 34.46 22.11 5.43
N TYR A 728 34.02 21.01 4.83
CA TYR A 728 34.27 20.60 3.46
C TYR A 728 32.99 20.77 2.61
N ALA A 729 31.86 20.32 3.13
CA ALA A 729 30.53 20.48 2.55
C ALA A 729 29.45 20.34 3.65
N THR A 730 28.21 20.68 3.31
CA THR A 730 27.01 20.31 4.04
C THR A 730 26.11 19.45 3.17
N ALA A 731 25.24 18.64 3.77
CA ALA A 731 24.19 17.90 3.06
C ALA A 731 22.85 18.06 3.80
N PRO A 732 21.72 18.19 3.06
CA PRO A 732 20.40 18.19 3.66
C PRO A 732 20.07 16.84 4.32
N VAL A 733 19.15 16.91 5.28
CA VAL A 733 18.54 15.75 5.92
C VAL A 733 17.03 15.80 5.65
N TYR A 734 16.46 14.68 5.21
CA TYR A 734 15.05 14.50 4.88
C TYR A 734 14.48 13.35 5.72
N MET A 735 13.48 13.62 6.57
CA MET A 735 12.87 12.61 7.46
C MET A 735 13.89 11.76 8.27
N GLY A 736 15.03 12.34 8.65
CA GLY A 736 16.11 11.64 9.38
C GLY A 736 17.18 10.96 8.50
N PHE A 737 17.09 11.06 7.17
CA PHE A 737 18.00 10.46 6.20
C PHE A 737 18.84 11.49 5.45
N ILE A 738 20.06 11.12 5.04
CA ILE A 738 20.85 11.88 4.06
C ILE A 738 20.78 11.10 2.75
N SER A 739 20.34 11.73 1.65
CA SER A 739 20.34 11.04 0.35
C SER A 739 21.76 10.64 -0.04
N PRO A 740 22.01 9.43 -0.57
CA PRO A 740 23.33 9.05 -1.09
C PRO A 740 23.86 10.00 -2.17
N LEU A 741 22.97 10.71 -2.89
CA LEU A 741 23.31 11.73 -3.89
C LEU A 741 23.81 13.05 -3.27
N ASP A 742 23.36 13.37 -2.06
CA ASP A 742 23.74 14.59 -1.33
C ASP A 742 25.05 14.43 -0.53
N ILE A 743 25.57 13.21 -0.42
CA ILE A 743 26.85 12.95 0.24
C ILE A 743 27.99 13.56 -0.59
N PRO A 744 28.86 14.39 0.00
CA PRO A 744 29.90 15.06 -0.75
C PRO A 744 30.95 14.07 -1.26
N ALA A 745 31.39 14.31 -2.50
CA ALA A 745 32.41 13.51 -3.18
C ALA A 745 33.67 13.30 -2.33
N ASN A 746 34.29 12.12 -2.50
CA ASN A 746 35.43 11.67 -1.69
C ASN A 746 36.60 12.69 -1.71
N PRO A 747 37.03 13.24 -0.55
CA PRO A 747 38.05 14.28 -0.50
C PRO A 747 39.45 13.72 -0.80
N GLU A 748 40.15 14.34 -1.76
CA GLU A 748 41.53 13.95 -2.13
C GLU A 748 42.59 14.54 -1.18
N LYS A 749 43.63 13.74 -0.87
CA LYS A 749 44.76 14.18 -0.04
C LYS A 749 46.08 13.52 -0.48
N GLU A 750 47.02 14.32 -0.98
CA GLU A 750 48.29 13.83 -1.55
C GLU A 750 49.09 12.97 -0.56
N GLY A 751 49.38 11.71 -0.94
CA GLY A 751 50.12 10.75 -0.12
C GLY A 751 49.29 9.96 0.89
N TYR A 752 47.97 10.16 0.91
CA TYR A 752 47.01 9.46 1.76
C TYR A 752 45.89 8.83 0.93
N ILE A 753 45.21 7.85 1.50
CA ILE A 753 43.99 7.23 0.95
C ILE A 753 42.83 7.58 1.89
N PHE A 754 41.74 8.10 1.32
CA PHE A 754 40.48 8.31 2.02
C PHE A 754 39.87 6.97 2.41
N ARG A 755 39.24 6.89 3.58
CA ARG A 755 38.72 5.66 4.18
C ARG A 755 37.26 5.76 4.63
N GLY A 756 36.51 6.70 4.05
CA GLY A 756 35.14 6.98 4.45
C GLY A 756 35.02 8.13 5.44
N TRP A 757 33.77 8.51 5.66
CA TRP A 757 33.34 9.48 6.65
C TRP A 757 33.12 8.78 7.99
N TYR A 758 33.36 9.48 9.10
CA TYR A 758 33.21 8.93 10.45
C TYR A 758 32.59 9.97 11.38
N TYR A 759 31.86 9.55 12.39
CA TYR A 759 31.33 10.42 13.43
C TYR A 759 31.79 9.96 14.82
N TYR A 760 31.63 10.81 15.82
CA TYR A 760 31.84 10.45 17.22
C TYR A 760 30.50 10.12 17.87
N ASP A 761 30.39 8.93 18.48
CA ASP A 761 29.25 8.59 19.33
C ASP A 761 29.34 9.30 20.70
N GLN A 762 28.27 9.24 21.49
CA GLN A 762 28.21 9.87 22.83
C GLN A 762 29.26 9.31 23.82
N SER A 763 29.82 8.11 23.58
CA SER A 763 30.93 7.55 24.37
C SER A 763 32.31 8.14 23.98
N GLY A 764 32.35 8.97 22.93
CA GLY A 764 33.58 9.51 22.34
C GLY A 764 34.33 8.49 21.47
N GLN A 765 33.69 7.40 21.06
CA GLN A 765 34.25 6.45 20.10
C GLN A 765 33.92 6.86 18.67
N LEU A 766 34.87 6.63 17.77
CA LEU A 766 34.75 6.99 16.36
C LEU A 766 34.08 5.84 15.60
N GLN A 767 32.87 6.07 15.10
CA GLN A 767 32.09 5.14 14.28
C GLN A 767 32.17 5.51 12.81
N GLU A 768 32.11 4.51 11.93
CA GLU A 768 32.06 4.71 10.48
C GLU A 768 30.66 5.16 10.07
N PHE A 769 30.56 6.11 9.14
CA PHE A 769 29.29 6.51 8.54
C PHE A 769 28.95 5.52 7.42
N ASP A 770 27.86 4.78 7.61
CA ASP A 770 27.27 3.93 6.58
C ASP A 770 26.23 4.74 5.80
N PRO A 771 26.44 5.00 4.50
CA PRO A 771 25.50 5.78 3.69
C PRO A 771 24.28 4.99 3.20
N PHE A 772 24.20 3.68 3.47
CA PHE A 772 23.09 2.81 3.06
C PHE A 772 22.42 2.09 4.25
N GLY A 773 22.87 2.34 5.48
CA GLY A 773 22.24 1.82 6.68
C GLY A 773 20.88 2.47 6.93
N ALA A 774 19.81 1.66 6.99
CA ALA A 774 18.40 2.09 6.98
C ALA A 774 17.92 2.99 8.13
N HIS A 775 18.79 3.39 9.07
CA HIS A 775 18.55 4.51 9.98
C HIS A 775 19.88 5.19 10.31
N VAL A 776 19.96 6.51 10.11
CA VAL A 776 20.96 7.29 10.85
C VAL A 776 20.56 7.21 12.32
N SER A 777 21.49 6.78 13.17
CA SER A 777 21.13 5.92 14.30
C SER A 777 20.36 6.62 15.42
N VAL A 778 19.16 6.10 15.73
CA VAL A 778 18.39 6.46 16.94
C VAL A 778 19.25 6.18 18.19
N ILE A 779 19.48 7.20 19.01
CA ILE A 779 20.23 7.07 20.26
C ILE A 779 19.26 6.99 21.45
N TYR A 780 19.17 5.80 22.03
CA TYR A 780 18.57 5.58 23.34
C TYR A 780 19.60 5.82 24.46
N ASP A 781 19.17 6.41 25.57
CA ASP A 781 20.02 6.65 26.73
C ASP A 781 20.20 5.40 27.62
N GLU A 782 20.80 5.58 28.81
CA GLU A 782 21.01 4.49 29.76
C GLU A 782 19.73 4.03 30.51
N ASN A 783 18.60 4.70 30.29
CA ASN A 783 17.27 4.36 30.81
C ASN A 783 16.36 3.72 29.75
N GLY A 784 16.62 3.99 28.46
CA GLY A 784 15.81 3.54 27.33
C GLY A 784 14.99 4.66 26.68
N ASP A 785 15.15 5.91 27.13
CA ASP A 785 14.50 7.08 26.54
C ASP A 785 15.20 7.46 25.22
N LEU A 786 14.47 8.00 24.24
CA LEU A 786 14.99 8.41 22.93
C LEU A 786 15.53 9.85 23.01
N VAL A 787 16.80 10.09 22.68
CA VAL A 787 17.50 11.35 23.04
C VAL A 787 18.25 12.05 21.89
N ASP A 788 18.54 11.37 20.77
CA ASP A 788 19.17 12.02 19.60
C ASP A 788 18.92 11.24 18.30
N TYR A 789 18.89 11.94 17.16
CA TYR A 789 18.55 11.37 15.85
C TYR A 789 19.74 11.16 14.89
N TYR A 790 20.81 11.95 14.98
CA TYR A 790 22.04 11.73 14.17
C TYR A 790 23.23 12.59 14.61
N SER A 791 24.44 12.22 14.20
CA SER A 791 25.60 13.08 14.41
C SER A 791 25.66 14.19 13.36
N ARG A 792 25.46 15.44 13.79
CA ARG A 792 25.57 16.62 12.91
C ARG A 792 26.95 16.81 12.25
N LYS A 793 28.01 16.13 12.71
CA LYS A 793 29.38 16.32 12.20
C LYS A 793 30.06 15.01 11.83
N TYR A 794 30.43 14.91 10.56
CA TYR A 794 31.19 13.81 9.97
C TYR A 794 32.61 14.24 9.62
N TYR A 795 33.58 13.34 9.75
CA TYR A 795 35.01 13.61 9.64
C TYR A 795 35.67 12.64 8.65
N ALA A 796 36.38 13.18 7.67
CA ALA A 796 37.10 12.39 6.68
C ALA A 796 38.29 11.66 7.30
N ARG A 797 38.33 10.34 7.19
CA ARG A 797 39.46 9.53 7.66
C ARG A 797 40.46 9.27 6.55
N PHE A 798 41.73 9.41 6.86
CA PHE A 798 42.84 9.21 5.93
C PHE A 798 43.90 8.26 6.50
N ILE A 799 44.45 7.38 5.67
CA ILE A 799 45.59 6.51 6.01
C ILE A 799 46.75 6.80 5.04
N PRO A 800 48.01 6.94 5.52
CA PRO A 800 49.16 7.14 4.62
C PRO A 800 49.32 5.99 3.63
N VAL A 801 49.61 6.28 2.36
CA VAL A 801 49.88 5.26 1.32
C VAL A 801 51.02 4.32 1.74
N SER A 802 51.98 4.81 2.54
CA SER A 802 53.08 4.00 3.09
C SER A 802 52.68 2.98 4.15
N GLU A 803 51.47 3.07 4.70
CA GLU A 803 50.96 2.18 5.75
C GLU A 803 50.02 1.09 5.20
N VAL A 804 49.60 1.19 3.94
CA VAL A 804 48.82 0.15 3.26
C VAL A 804 49.71 -1.07 2.98
N ALA A 805 49.33 -2.21 3.54
CA ALA A 805 50.07 -3.45 3.40
C ALA A 805 49.63 -4.23 2.15
N ALA A 806 50.58 -4.77 1.40
CA ALA A 806 50.28 -5.60 0.23
C ALA A 806 49.62 -6.94 0.64
N ALA A 807 48.54 -7.31 -0.05
CA ALA A 807 47.84 -8.58 0.11
C ALA A 807 48.79 -9.78 -0.06
N LYS A 808 48.74 -10.71 0.90
CA LYS A 808 49.53 -11.96 0.93
C LYS A 808 48.69 -13.15 0.52
N ASP A 809 47.50 -13.28 1.10
CA ASP A 809 46.50 -14.27 0.72
C ASP A 809 45.23 -13.55 0.26
N PHE A 810 44.58 -14.10 -0.76
CA PHE A 810 43.41 -13.56 -1.43
C PHE A 810 42.64 -14.75 -2.00
N LYS A 811 41.51 -15.10 -1.37
CA LYS A 811 40.69 -16.28 -1.70
C LYS A 811 39.25 -16.03 -1.26
N PHE A 812 38.28 -16.69 -1.87
CA PHE A 812 36.93 -16.73 -1.30
C PHE A 812 36.88 -17.65 -0.05
N VAL A 813 35.83 -17.50 0.75
CA VAL A 813 35.51 -18.37 1.88
C VAL A 813 35.26 -19.81 1.44
N ARG A 814 34.75 -19.98 0.21
CA ARG A 814 34.49 -21.27 -0.46
C ARG A 814 34.82 -21.20 -1.95
N ASP A 815 35.02 -22.36 -2.56
CA ASP A 815 35.15 -22.50 -4.02
C ASP A 815 33.76 -22.46 -4.72
N THR A 816 32.67 -22.63 -3.98
CA THR A 816 31.28 -22.61 -4.47
C THR A 816 30.33 -22.08 -3.40
N VAL A 817 29.36 -21.24 -3.79
CA VAL A 817 28.17 -20.88 -3.02
C VAL A 817 26.89 -21.23 -3.80
N TYR A 818 25.79 -21.40 -3.08
CA TYR A 818 24.49 -21.72 -3.66
C TYR A 818 23.55 -20.54 -3.47
N VAL A 819 22.78 -20.21 -4.51
CA VAL A 819 21.79 -19.14 -4.48
C VAL A 819 20.42 -19.78 -4.75
N PRO A 820 19.53 -19.88 -3.76
CA PRO A 820 18.18 -20.36 -3.99
C PRO A 820 17.39 -19.31 -4.77
N LYS A 821 16.62 -19.77 -5.76
CA LYS A 821 15.66 -19.00 -6.53
C LYS A 821 14.26 -19.56 -6.22
N TYR A 822 13.36 -18.72 -5.72
CA TYR A 822 12.02 -19.12 -5.36
C TYR A 822 11.06 -18.68 -6.48
N ASP A 823 10.26 -19.62 -6.97
CA ASP A 823 9.21 -19.34 -7.95
C ASP A 823 7.97 -18.89 -7.15
N ASN A 824 7.73 -17.58 -7.08
CA ASN A 824 6.55 -17.04 -6.40
C ASN A 824 5.38 -16.94 -7.39
N TYR A 825 4.41 -17.86 -7.26
CA TYR A 825 2.97 -17.56 -7.07
C TYR A 825 2.19 -18.89 -6.99
N ASP A 826 1.93 -19.33 -5.75
CA ASP A 826 0.80 -20.21 -5.39
C ASP A 826 0.35 -19.72 -3.99
N GLU A 827 -0.91 -19.32 -3.86
CA GLU A 827 -1.42 -18.41 -2.80
C GLU A 827 -1.66 -19.09 -1.42
N GLU A 828 -0.93 -20.16 -1.05
CA GLU A 828 -1.28 -21.00 0.12
C GLU A 828 -0.16 -21.31 1.16
N ASP A 829 1.10 -20.87 0.99
CA ASP A 829 2.19 -21.20 1.95
C ASP A 829 2.65 -19.99 2.81
N GLU A 830 2.20 -19.94 4.07
CA GLU A 830 2.49 -18.93 5.14
C GLU A 830 3.99 -18.78 5.55
N PHE A 831 4.95 -19.27 4.76
CA PHE A 831 6.31 -19.55 5.25
C PHE A 831 7.35 -18.42 5.08
N ASN A 832 6.97 -17.26 4.53
CA ASN A 832 7.91 -16.17 4.22
C ASN A 832 7.85 -14.94 5.15
N GLU A 833 6.89 -14.87 6.08
CA GLU A 833 6.75 -13.70 6.98
C GLU A 833 7.77 -13.69 8.14
N GLU A 834 8.35 -14.84 8.52
CA GLU A 834 9.22 -14.93 9.72
C GLU A 834 10.70 -14.57 9.45
N TYR A 835 11.15 -14.43 8.19
CA TYR A 835 12.55 -14.17 7.83
C TYR A 835 12.72 -13.09 6.75
N GLY A 836 12.23 -11.88 7.02
CA GLY A 836 12.40 -10.72 6.14
C GLY A 836 13.84 -10.22 6.03
N TYR A 837 14.62 -10.75 5.07
CA TYR A 837 15.87 -10.13 4.59
C TYR A 837 16.11 -10.41 3.09
N ALA A 838 16.61 -9.38 2.40
CA ALA A 838 17.08 -9.36 1.00
C ALA A 838 16.01 -9.36 -0.12
N VAL A 839 15.21 -8.29 -0.17
CA VAL A 839 14.85 -7.66 -1.45
C VAL A 839 15.55 -6.30 -1.50
N GLY A 840 16.70 -6.26 -2.18
CA GLY A 840 17.40 -5.01 -2.47
C GLY A 840 16.82 -4.35 -3.72
N ASN A 841 16.67 -3.03 -3.69
CA ASN A 841 16.06 -2.22 -4.75
C ASN A 841 16.50 -2.63 -6.17
N VAL A 842 15.52 -2.94 -7.01
CA VAL A 842 15.64 -2.79 -8.46
C VAL A 842 14.98 -1.44 -8.81
N PRO A 843 15.61 -0.58 -9.62
CA PRO A 843 14.95 0.64 -10.12
C PRO A 843 13.71 0.30 -10.96
N GLU A 844 12.66 1.12 -10.90
CA GLU A 844 11.38 0.92 -11.59
C GLU A 844 11.43 1.27 -13.11
N ASP A 845 12.62 1.54 -13.63
CA ASP A 845 12.91 2.09 -14.96
C ASP A 845 12.69 1.12 -16.16
N LEU A 846 11.83 0.08 -16.06
CA LEU A 846 11.69 -0.98 -17.09
C LEU A 846 10.25 -1.48 -17.38
N GLU A 847 9.21 -0.66 -17.19
CA GLU A 847 7.83 -1.01 -17.63
C GLU A 847 7.36 -0.37 -18.96
N ASP A 848 8.23 0.31 -19.71
CA ASP A 848 7.91 0.82 -21.06
C ASP A 848 8.51 -0.04 -22.21
N SER A 849 7.91 -1.20 -22.47
CA SER A 849 8.01 -1.82 -23.82
C SER A 849 6.82 -2.71 -24.17
N GLU A 850 6.20 -2.44 -25.32
CA GLU A 850 5.00 -3.14 -25.84
C GLU A 850 5.22 -4.67 -26.01
N GLY A 851 4.46 -5.52 -25.30
CA GLY A 851 4.39 -6.96 -25.62
C GLY A 851 3.70 -7.85 -24.58
N ASP A 852 2.90 -8.82 -25.04
CA ASP A 852 2.22 -9.84 -24.22
C ASP A 852 3.20 -10.71 -23.39
N ASP A 853 2.72 -11.20 -22.23
CA ASP A 853 3.27 -12.31 -21.41
C ASP A 853 4.74 -12.20 -20.94
N LEU A 854 5.03 -11.34 -19.93
CA LEU A 854 6.27 -11.42 -19.14
C LEU A 854 6.13 -11.20 -17.61
N ASN A 855 4.97 -11.48 -17.01
CA ASN A 855 4.85 -11.51 -15.54
C ASN A 855 5.35 -12.86 -14.95
N GLU A 856 6.52 -13.34 -15.42
CA GLU A 856 7.33 -14.34 -14.71
C GLU A 856 8.29 -13.58 -13.78
N GLY A 857 7.75 -13.07 -12.66
CA GLY A 857 8.45 -12.35 -11.60
C GLY A 857 9.48 -13.24 -10.87
N TYR A 858 10.58 -13.54 -11.55
CA TYR A 858 11.66 -14.35 -11.03
C TYR A 858 12.33 -13.68 -9.83
N SER A 859 12.42 -14.38 -8.69
CA SER A 859 13.13 -13.86 -7.51
C SER A 859 14.59 -13.52 -7.86
N ARG A 860 14.88 -12.23 -8.03
CA ARG A 860 16.23 -11.74 -8.30
C ARG A 860 17.02 -11.76 -6.98
N ALA A 861 18.05 -12.60 -6.93
CA ALA A 861 18.88 -12.75 -5.75
C ALA A 861 20.18 -11.95 -5.89
N ASP A 862 20.27 -10.84 -5.14
CA ASP A 862 21.40 -9.92 -5.16
C ASP A 862 22.27 -10.04 -3.90
N PHE A 863 23.60 -10.02 -4.05
CA PHE A 863 24.55 -10.00 -2.91
C PHE A 863 25.92 -9.40 -3.25
N ASP A 864 26.65 -8.84 -2.27
CA ASP A 864 28.04 -8.42 -2.47
C ASP A 864 29.02 -9.59 -2.28
N ALA A 865 29.67 -10.01 -3.37
CA ALA A 865 30.69 -11.05 -3.35
C ALA A 865 31.97 -10.66 -2.56
N LYS A 866 32.15 -9.37 -2.18
CA LYS A 866 33.20 -8.94 -1.23
C LYS A 866 33.04 -9.59 0.14
N ASP A 867 31.82 -9.80 0.62
CA ASP A 867 31.60 -10.36 1.97
C ASP A 867 32.10 -11.80 2.07
N LEU A 868 32.06 -12.53 0.95
CA LEU A 868 32.60 -13.87 0.80
C LEU A 868 34.13 -13.90 0.60
N LEU A 869 34.82 -12.75 0.53
CA LEU A 869 36.23 -12.65 0.14
C LEU A 869 37.16 -12.52 1.36
N LYS A 870 38.06 -13.50 1.52
CA LYS A 870 39.08 -13.54 2.57
C LYS A 870 40.41 -12.98 2.06
N ILE A 871 40.79 -11.79 2.55
CA ILE A 871 42.04 -11.12 2.24
C ILE A 871 42.91 -10.97 3.50
N THR A 872 44.17 -11.38 3.43
CA THR A 872 45.15 -11.13 4.51
C THR A 872 46.36 -10.32 3.99
N PRO A 873 46.66 -9.16 4.59
CA PRO A 873 45.89 -8.49 5.63
C PRO A 873 44.59 -7.87 5.08
N PHE A 874 43.55 -7.76 5.91
CA PHE A 874 42.24 -7.20 5.50
C PHE A 874 42.18 -5.66 5.53
N ASP A 875 43.32 -4.99 5.75
CA ASP A 875 43.46 -3.52 5.73
C ASP A 875 43.84 -2.98 4.32
N VAL A 876 43.57 -3.76 3.27
CA VAL A 876 43.68 -3.35 1.86
C VAL A 876 42.68 -2.24 1.49
N ASN A 877 42.86 -1.64 0.31
CA ASN A 877 41.92 -0.65 -0.24
C ASN A 877 40.74 -1.36 -0.95
N PRO A 878 39.47 -1.11 -0.57
CA PRO A 878 38.31 -1.74 -1.23
C PRO A 878 38.25 -1.45 -2.74
N GLU A 879 38.54 -0.22 -3.16
CA GLU A 879 38.51 0.24 -4.55
C GLU A 879 39.52 -0.45 -5.49
N ASP A 880 40.54 -1.10 -4.93
CA ASP A 880 41.54 -1.87 -5.68
C ASP A 880 41.12 -3.33 -5.90
N ILE A 881 39.99 -3.76 -5.32
CA ILE A 881 39.38 -5.07 -5.55
C ILE A 881 38.38 -4.93 -6.71
N LYS A 882 38.57 -5.71 -7.77
CA LYS A 882 37.69 -5.71 -8.95
C LYS A 882 37.12 -7.08 -9.20
N PHE A 883 35.85 -7.14 -9.56
CA PHE A 883 35.17 -8.37 -9.95
C PHE A 883 34.93 -8.39 -11.47
N GLU A 884 35.07 -9.55 -12.09
CA GLU A 884 34.78 -9.78 -13.52
C GLU A 884 34.14 -11.17 -13.71
N LEU A 885 33.20 -11.29 -14.65
CA LEU A 885 32.61 -12.57 -15.04
C LEU A 885 33.60 -13.40 -15.88
N VAL A 886 33.74 -14.69 -15.55
CA VAL A 886 34.72 -15.59 -16.17
C VAL A 886 34.14 -16.95 -16.55
N ASP A 887 34.88 -17.72 -17.36
CA ASP A 887 34.62 -19.14 -17.57
C ASP A 887 35.15 -19.99 -16.40
N GLU A 888 34.81 -21.27 -16.35
CA GLU A 888 35.32 -22.26 -15.37
C GLU A 888 36.87 -22.28 -15.27
N LYS A 889 37.58 -21.76 -16.27
CA LYS A 889 39.06 -21.69 -16.32
C LYS A 889 39.62 -20.32 -15.91
N GLY A 890 38.77 -19.37 -15.52
CA GLY A 890 39.17 -18.02 -15.09
C GLY A 890 39.48 -17.04 -16.22
N ASN A 891 39.04 -17.30 -17.46
CA ASN A 891 39.15 -16.37 -18.59
C ASN A 891 37.92 -15.45 -18.64
N PRO A 892 38.06 -14.13 -18.88
CA PRO A 892 36.93 -13.22 -19.00
C PRO A 892 35.91 -13.62 -20.07
N VAL A 893 34.62 -13.50 -19.76
CA VAL A 893 33.50 -13.84 -20.66
C VAL A 893 32.81 -12.56 -21.14
N GLY A 894 33.11 -12.16 -22.37
CA GLY A 894 32.45 -11.02 -23.03
C GLY A 894 32.82 -9.64 -22.48
N LYS A 895 32.12 -8.62 -22.97
CA LYS A 895 32.09 -7.27 -22.40
C LYS A 895 30.66 -7.02 -21.92
N TYR A 896 30.50 -6.86 -20.61
CA TYR A 896 29.32 -6.26 -19.99
C TYR A 896 29.77 -4.96 -19.30
N LYS A 897 28.90 -3.93 -19.20
CA LYS A 897 29.31 -2.55 -18.80
C LYS A 897 30.06 -2.63 -17.45
N ALA A 898 31.31 -2.17 -17.43
CA ALA A 898 32.22 -2.37 -16.29
C ALA A 898 32.18 -1.25 -15.24
N ASP A 899 31.30 -0.27 -15.43
CA ASP A 899 31.08 0.86 -14.55
C ASP A 899 29.55 1.10 -14.54
N LEU A 900 28.93 1.09 -13.36
CA LEU A 900 27.55 1.53 -13.15
C LEU A 900 27.57 3.06 -13.04
N GLU A 901 27.63 3.73 -14.19
CA GLU A 901 26.99 5.03 -14.33
C GLU A 901 25.54 4.72 -14.73
N PHE A 902 24.57 5.20 -13.94
CA PHE A 902 23.17 5.27 -14.34
C PHE A 902 23.07 6.37 -15.41
N ASP A 903 23.32 5.95 -16.65
CA ASP A 903 23.24 6.75 -17.87
C ASP A 903 21.95 6.32 -18.58
N ASN A 904 20.85 7.00 -18.25
CA ASN A 904 19.48 6.64 -18.69
C ASN A 904 19.26 6.87 -20.21
N ASP A 905 20.26 7.40 -20.93
CA ASP A 905 20.18 7.84 -22.34
C ASP A 905 20.69 6.80 -23.38
N SER A 906 20.77 5.50 -23.06
CA SER A 906 21.28 4.47 -24.02
C SER A 906 20.25 3.43 -24.49
N GLU A 907 19.43 3.79 -25.48
CA GLU A 907 18.43 2.96 -26.21
C GLU A 907 18.96 1.69 -26.95
N GLU A 908 20.15 1.15 -26.61
CA GLU A 908 20.70 -0.07 -27.23
C GLU A 908 21.22 -1.09 -26.20
N LEU A 909 20.31 -1.66 -25.39
CA LEU A 909 20.51 -2.96 -24.73
C LEU A 909 19.56 -4.00 -25.34
N ASN A 910 20.12 -4.89 -26.18
CA ASN A 910 19.36 -5.84 -27.00
C ASN A 910 18.88 -7.05 -26.18
N GLU A 911 17.60 -7.43 -26.32
CA GLU A 911 16.93 -8.76 -26.39
C GLU A 911 17.55 -10.05 -25.79
N GLU A 912 18.58 -10.01 -24.94
CA GLU A 912 19.16 -11.20 -24.29
C GLU A 912 19.65 -10.85 -22.88
N TYR A 913 18.71 -10.77 -21.91
CA TYR A 913 19.00 -10.50 -20.50
C TYR A 913 20.16 -11.37 -19.99
N ALA A 914 21.14 -10.75 -19.36
CA ALA A 914 22.29 -11.46 -18.85
C ALA A 914 21.86 -12.40 -17.72
N LYS A 915 22.18 -13.69 -17.86
CA LYS A 915 21.83 -14.75 -16.89
C LYS A 915 22.40 -14.50 -15.49
N ILE A 916 23.47 -13.71 -15.43
CA ILE A 916 24.12 -13.19 -14.23
C ILE A 916 24.78 -11.85 -14.59
N ASP A 917 24.62 -10.86 -13.73
CA ASP A 917 25.34 -9.59 -13.79
C ASP A 917 26.29 -9.44 -12.60
N VAL A 918 27.41 -8.79 -12.84
CA VAL A 918 28.49 -8.62 -11.84
C VAL A 918 29.06 -7.23 -11.98
N SER A 919 28.77 -6.36 -11.01
CA SER A 919 29.40 -5.05 -10.95
C SER A 919 30.90 -5.19 -10.71
N ARG A 920 31.68 -4.23 -11.20
CA ARG A 920 33.11 -4.12 -10.91
C ARG A 920 33.43 -4.09 -9.42
N ASN A 921 32.48 -3.63 -8.60
CA ASN A 921 32.59 -3.51 -7.15
C ASN A 921 32.07 -4.74 -6.40
N GLY A 922 31.62 -5.82 -7.05
CA GLY A 922 31.34 -7.09 -6.37
C GLY A 922 29.87 -7.40 -6.09
N LEU A 923 28.95 -6.44 -6.25
CA LEU A 923 27.52 -6.74 -6.32
C LEU A 923 27.27 -7.72 -7.48
N VAL A 924 26.60 -8.84 -7.18
CA VAL A 924 26.17 -9.87 -8.13
C VAL A 924 24.66 -9.93 -8.12
N ALA A 925 24.06 -9.96 -9.32
CA ALA A 925 22.64 -10.25 -9.54
C ALA A 925 22.52 -11.52 -10.36
N VAL A 926 21.68 -12.48 -9.97
CA VAL A 926 21.42 -13.71 -10.74
C VAL A 926 19.98 -13.83 -11.19
N ASN A 927 19.80 -14.07 -12.49
CA ASN A 927 18.48 -14.13 -13.13
C ASN A 927 18.08 -15.57 -13.50
N ASP A 928 19.04 -16.46 -13.79
CA ASP A 928 18.79 -17.79 -14.36
C ASP A 928 19.40 -18.94 -13.54
N LEU A 929 18.69 -20.07 -13.43
CA LEU A 929 19.23 -21.32 -12.86
C LEU A 929 20.49 -21.77 -13.61
N GLY A 930 21.57 -22.08 -12.89
CA GLY A 930 22.82 -22.48 -13.54
C GLY A 930 24.10 -22.30 -12.71
N ASP A 931 25.22 -22.62 -13.35
CA ASP A 931 26.56 -22.54 -12.79
C ASP A 931 27.36 -21.39 -13.44
N TYR A 932 27.61 -20.35 -12.67
CA TYR A 932 28.37 -19.16 -13.09
C TYR A 932 29.70 -19.05 -12.33
N TYR A 933 30.63 -18.26 -12.87
CA TYR A 933 31.95 -18.09 -12.26
C TYR A 933 32.34 -16.62 -12.27
N ILE A 934 32.65 -16.08 -11.10
CA ILE A 934 33.15 -14.71 -10.94
C ILE A 934 34.60 -14.75 -10.49
N LYS A 935 35.39 -13.75 -10.90
CA LYS A 935 36.78 -13.61 -10.53
C LYS A 935 37.03 -12.27 -9.84
N ALA A 936 37.35 -12.33 -8.55
CA ALA A 936 37.90 -11.20 -7.83
C ALA A 936 39.39 -11.03 -8.18
N THR A 937 39.85 -9.80 -8.36
CA THR A 937 41.23 -9.44 -8.69
C THR A 937 41.68 -8.27 -7.82
N TYR A 938 42.87 -8.36 -7.24
CA TYR A 938 43.52 -7.28 -6.48
C TYR A 938 45.00 -7.23 -6.85
N LEU A 939 45.42 -6.16 -7.53
CA LEU A 939 46.77 -5.99 -8.07
C LEU A 939 47.25 -7.21 -8.92
N ASP A 940 48.16 -8.03 -8.39
CA ASP A 940 48.70 -9.24 -9.04
C ASP A 940 48.07 -10.55 -8.54
N LYS A 941 47.00 -10.46 -7.74
CA LYS A 941 46.27 -11.60 -7.15
C LYS A 941 44.89 -11.72 -7.77
N SER A 942 44.38 -12.94 -7.85
CA SER A 942 42.99 -13.21 -8.22
C SER A 942 42.48 -14.51 -7.61
N ALA A 943 41.19 -14.58 -7.33
CA ALA A 943 40.47 -15.77 -6.89
C ALA A 943 39.20 -15.93 -7.74
N VAL A 944 38.72 -17.17 -7.93
CA VAL A 944 37.48 -17.46 -8.66
C VAL A 944 36.49 -18.12 -7.70
N LEU A 945 35.24 -17.68 -7.75
CA LEU A 945 34.11 -18.26 -7.03
C LEU A 945 33.13 -18.84 -8.05
N LYS A 946 32.67 -20.07 -7.81
CA LYS A 946 31.50 -20.63 -8.50
C LYS A 946 30.22 -20.21 -7.78
N ILE A 947 29.25 -19.73 -8.53
CA ILE A 947 27.89 -19.42 -8.06
C ILE A 947 26.96 -20.45 -8.69
N SER A 948 26.26 -21.21 -7.87
CA SER A 948 25.37 -22.29 -8.32
C SER A 948 23.94 -21.91 -7.94
N VAL A 949 23.19 -21.41 -8.92
CA VAL A 949 21.80 -20.97 -8.74
C VAL A 949 20.90 -22.21 -8.83
N ILE A 950 20.14 -22.46 -7.78
CA ILE A 950 19.32 -23.67 -7.57
C ILE A 950 17.87 -23.29 -7.31
N GLU A 951 16.92 -24.20 -7.55
CA GLU A 951 15.54 -24.03 -7.11
C GLU A 951 15.49 -23.94 -5.58
N GLY A 952 14.65 -23.07 -5.01
CA GLY A 952 14.53 -22.84 -3.57
C GLY A 952 14.16 -24.11 -2.80
N SER A 953 13.36 -25.00 -3.42
CA SER A 953 13.02 -26.33 -2.89
C SER A 953 14.23 -27.27 -2.72
N GLU A 954 15.38 -26.97 -3.34
CA GLU A 954 16.62 -27.73 -3.20
C GLU A 954 17.57 -27.17 -2.11
N ALA A 955 17.23 -26.04 -1.48
CA ALA A 955 18.01 -25.46 -0.39
C ALA A 955 18.10 -26.39 0.82
N VAL A 956 19.21 -26.32 1.55
CA VAL A 956 19.46 -27.15 2.75
C VAL A 956 19.90 -26.26 3.91
N TYR A 957 19.13 -26.27 4.99
CA TYR A 957 19.42 -25.49 6.19
C TYR A 957 20.36 -26.24 7.15
N PRO A 958 21.43 -25.60 7.66
CA PRO A 958 22.39 -26.23 8.58
C PRO A 958 21.81 -26.41 9.99
N LYS A 959 22.28 -27.42 10.73
CA LYS A 959 21.83 -27.72 12.10
C LYS A 959 22.95 -27.85 13.13
N GLU A 960 24.23 -27.90 12.73
CA GLU A 960 25.35 -27.71 13.65
C GLU A 960 26.44 -26.81 13.04
N LEU A 961 26.90 -25.80 13.78
CA LEU A 961 28.12 -25.02 13.47
C LEU A 961 29.31 -25.62 14.22
N THR A 962 30.42 -25.87 13.51
CA THR A 962 31.69 -26.35 14.10
C THR A 962 32.84 -25.42 13.74
N VAL A 963 33.61 -24.99 14.74
CA VAL A 963 34.83 -24.17 14.56
C VAL A 963 36.10 -24.84 15.06
N ASP A 964 37.25 -24.35 14.58
CA ASP A 964 38.57 -24.70 15.11
C ASP A 964 38.64 -24.47 16.63
N LYS A 965 38.90 -25.52 17.42
CA LYS A 965 38.86 -25.42 18.89
C LYS A 965 39.99 -24.58 19.49
N GLU A 966 41.12 -24.38 18.79
CA GLU A 966 42.25 -23.60 19.28
C GLU A 966 43.08 -22.98 18.14
N VAL A 967 43.25 -21.66 18.16
CA VAL A 967 44.10 -20.91 17.22
C VAL A 967 45.25 -20.24 17.98
N LYS A 968 46.48 -20.34 17.45
CA LYS A 968 47.72 -19.90 18.12
C LYS A 968 48.54 -18.98 17.22
N LEU A 969 48.72 -17.73 17.66
CA LEU A 969 49.33 -16.64 16.89
C LEU A 969 50.35 -15.87 17.75
N ASN A 970 51.18 -15.04 17.13
CA ASN A 970 51.91 -13.97 17.81
C ASN A 970 51.22 -12.61 17.61
N VAL A 971 51.52 -11.62 18.46
CA VAL A 971 51.03 -10.24 18.28
C VAL A 971 51.42 -9.69 16.89
N GLY A 972 50.44 -9.16 16.17
CA GLY A 972 50.55 -8.67 14.79
C GLY A 972 50.56 -9.75 13.71
N GLU A 973 50.22 -11.00 14.03
CA GLU A 973 49.88 -12.04 13.05
C GLU A 973 48.37 -12.10 12.83
N TYR A 974 47.98 -12.57 11.64
CA TYR A 974 46.58 -12.79 11.28
C TYR A 974 46.25 -14.28 11.45
N GLY A 975 45.04 -14.56 11.93
CA GLY A 975 44.44 -15.88 12.03
C GLY A 975 43.11 -15.94 11.29
N ASP A 976 42.55 -17.14 11.23
CA ASP A 976 41.26 -17.44 10.61
C ASP A 976 40.51 -18.36 11.59
N VAL A 977 39.27 -18.02 11.94
CA VAL A 977 38.35 -18.94 12.62
C VAL A 977 37.73 -19.81 11.54
N ASN A 978 38.41 -20.92 11.20
CA ASN A 978 37.84 -21.87 10.25
C ASN A 978 36.56 -22.46 10.84
N PHE A 979 35.45 -22.22 10.16
CA PHE A 979 34.12 -22.69 10.50
C PHE A 979 33.57 -23.61 9.40
N LYS A 980 32.63 -24.48 9.79
CA LYS A 980 31.94 -25.45 8.93
C LYS A 980 30.55 -25.70 9.47
N TYR A 981 29.61 -25.98 8.58
CA TYR A 981 28.32 -26.53 8.95
C TYR A 981 28.34 -28.07 8.85
N ASP A 982 27.33 -28.75 9.38
CA ASP A 982 27.20 -30.22 9.37
C ASP A 982 26.87 -30.78 7.97
N VAL A 983 26.09 -30.00 7.22
CA VAL A 983 25.94 -30.05 5.76
C VAL A 983 26.80 -28.95 5.12
N GLU A 984 27.13 -29.06 3.83
CA GLU A 984 28.00 -28.07 3.14
C GLU A 984 27.64 -27.88 1.65
N GLU A 985 26.67 -28.65 1.15
CA GLU A 985 26.22 -28.70 -0.24
C GLU A 985 24.77 -28.21 -0.26
N LYS A 986 24.42 -27.28 -1.16
CA LYS A 986 23.14 -26.56 -1.22
C LYS A 986 22.74 -25.73 0.02
N ILE A 987 23.70 -25.39 0.88
CA ILE A 987 23.49 -24.32 1.87
C ILE A 987 23.48 -22.96 1.13
N PRO A 988 22.42 -22.15 1.29
CA PRO A 988 22.35 -20.80 0.70
C PRO A 988 23.51 -19.89 1.10
N TYR A 989 23.84 -18.94 0.22
CA TYR A 989 25.00 -18.06 0.38
C TYR A 989 24.95 -17.22 1.68
N TYR A 990 23.75 -16.83 2.12
CA TYR A 990 23.55 -15.90 3.24
C TYR A 990 24.08 -16.44 4.58
N TYR A 991 24.07 -17.76 4.81
CA TYR A 991 24.73 -18.36 5.98
C TYR A 991 26.25 -18.14 6.03
N PHE A 992 26.88 -17.66 4.96
CA PHE A 992 28.31 -17.34 4.89
C PHE A 992 28.63 -15.84 4.97
N THR A 993 27.67 -14.97 4.62
CA THR A 993 27.73 -13.52 4.82
C THR A 993 27.32 -13.14 6.24
N ASP A 994 26.31 -13.83 6.80
CA ASP A 994 25.68 -13.45 8.07
C ASP A 994 26.22 -14.12 9.33
N ILE A 995 27.17 -15.04 9.18
CA ILE A 995 27.91 -15.59 10.32
C ILE A 995 28.72 -14.48 11.04
N ARG A 996 28.44 -14.28 12.32
CA ARG A 996 29.07 -13.25 13.15
C ARG A 996 30.11 -13.84 14.11
N PHE A 997 31.18 -13.08 14.36
CA PHE A 997 32.29 -13.47 15.24
C PHE A 997 32.51 -12.43 16.35
N LYS A 998 32.50 -12.87 17.61
CA LYS A 998 32.61 -11.99 18.79
C LYS A 998 33.66 -12.52 19.76
N ALA A 999 34.73 -11.75 19.96
CA ALA A 999 35.72 -12.02 20.99
C ALA A 999 35.24 -11.55 22.36
N LEU A 1000 35.46 -12.36 23.40
CA LEU A 1000 35.18 -11.97 24.80
C LEU A 1000 36.11 -10.85 25.30
N ASP A 1001 37.32 -10.73 24.73
CA ASP A 1001 38.18 -9.55 24.89
C ASP A 1001 38.41 -8.92 23.51
N LYS A 1002 37.59 -7.92 23.17
CA LYS A 1002 37.73 -7.13 21.92
C LYS A 1002 39.07 -6.37 21.83
N SER A 1003 39.81 -6.19 22.93
CA SER A 1003 41.15 -5.58 22.90
C SER A 1003 42.24 -6.53 22.41
N MET A 1004 41.95 -7.84 22.32
CA MET A 1004 42.92 -8.85 21.91
C MET A 1004 42.96 -9.15 20.41
N VAL A 1005 41.84 -9.01 19.71
CA VAL A 1005 41.72 -9.34 18.27
C VAL A 1005 40.87 -8.32 17.52
N GLU A 1006 41.19 -8.12 16.25
CA GLU A 1006 40.44 -7.34 15.27
C GLU A 1006 39.82 -8.30 14.26
N PHE A 1007 38.53 -8.22 13.95
CA PHE A 1007 37.94 -9.05 12.89
C PHE A 1007 37.97 -8.35 11.53
N GLY A 1008 38.01 -9.16 10.48
CA GLY A 1008 37.60 -8.81 9.12
C GLY A 1008 36.56 -9.83 8.63
N SER A 1009 36.38 -9.93 7.31
CA SER A 1009 35.39 -10.81 6.66
C SER A 1009 35.53 -12.31 7.00
N CYS A 1010 34.38 -13.01 7.03
CA CYS A 1010 34.24 -14.46 7.23
C CYS A 1010 35.13 -15.10 8.33
N GLY A 1011 35.38 -14.41 9.44
CA GLY A 1011 36.15 -14.97 10.57
C GLY A 1011 37.67 -14.82 10.47
N LEU A 1012 38.19 -14.06 9.50
CA LEU A 1012 39.57 -13.57 9.55
C LEU A 1012 39.74 -12.62 10.74
N PHE A 1013 40.91 -12.66 11.38
CA PHE A 1013 41.22 -11.74 12.47
C PHE A 1013 42.71 -11.42 12.63
N LYS A 1014 43.04 -10.27 13.22
CA LYS A 1014 44.41 -9.80 13.51
C LYS A 1014 44.63 -9.80 15.02
N ALA A 1015 45.72 -10.40 15.48
CA ALA A 1015 46.05 -10.45 16.91
C ALA A 1015 46.66 -9.11 17.40
N LYS A 1016 45.92 -8.34 18.21
CA LYS A 1016 46.36 -7.03 18.73
C LYS A 1016 47.23 -7.11 19.99
N LYS A 1017 46.98 -8.09 20.88
CA LYS A 1017 47.55 -8.10 22.24
C LYS A 1017 47.77 -9.53 22.75
N ALA A 1018 48.87 -9.77 23.46
CA ALA A 1018 49.20 -11.08 24.01
C ALA A 1018 48.27 -11.48 25.16
N GLY A 1019 47.89 -12.76 25.23
CA GLY A 1019 46.94 -13.29 26.21
C GLY A 1019 46.21 -14.55 25.71
N GLU A 1020 45.09 -14.84 26.35
CA GLU A 1020 44.15 -15.89 25.93
C GLU A 1020 42.73 -15.29 25.95
N THR A 1021 41.97 -15.48 24.88
CA THR A 1021 40.56 -15.10 24.77
C THR A 1021 39.76 -16.18 24.06
N SER A 1022 38.43 -16.13 24.16
CA SER A 1022 37.53 -16.97 23.38
C SER A 1022 36.83 -16.12 22.32
N VAL A 1023 36.74 -16.67 21.11
CA VAL A 1023 35.90 -16.16 20.03
C VAL A 1023 34.67 -17.05 19.94
N ILE A 1024 33.51 -16.44 20.13
CA ILE A 1024 32.21 -17.05 19.88
C ILE A 1024 31.89 -16.81 18.42
N SER A 1025 31.55 -17.86 17.68
CA SER A 1025 31.07 -17.79 16.30
C SER A 1025 29.61 -18.22 16.33
N PHE A 1026 28.73 -17.44 15.71
CA PHE A 1026 27.30 -17.72 15.71
C PHE A 1026 26.64 -17.32 14.39
N ALA A 1027 25.59 -18.06 14.02
CA ALA A 1027 24.76 -17.83 12.86
C ALA A 1027 23.30 -18.21 13.19
N GLU A 1028 22.37 -17.64 12.43
CA GLU A 1028 20.97 -18.06 12.39
C GLU A 1028 20.85 -19.53 11.94
N GLY A 1029 19.73 -20.17 12.24
CA GLY A 1029 19.43 -21.54 11.84
C GLY A 1029 17.95 -21.86 12.02
N ASP A 1030 17.47 -22.82 11.23
CA ASP A 1030 16.07 -23.28 11.05
C ASP A 1030 15.12 -23.06 12.25
N ASP A 1031 15.50 -23.50 13.45
CA ASP A 1031 14.70 -23.37 14.69
C ASP A 1031 15.50 -22.79 15.89
N GLU A 1032 16.84 -22.68 15.80
CA GLU A 1032 17.73 -22.35 16.93
C GLU A 1032 19.05 -21.71 16.44
N MET A 1033 19.57 -20.73 17.19
CA MET A 1033 20.87 -20.09 16.91
C MET A 1033 22.04 -21.08 17.01
N LEU A 1034 22.79 -21.25 15.92
CA LEU A 1034 23.94 -22.14 15.85
C LEU A 1034 25.18 -21.46 16.45
N MET A 1035 25.85 -22.09 17.43
CA MET A 1035 27.01 -21.49 18.12
C MET A 1035 28.13 -22.47 18.43
N ASP A 1036 29.39 -22.06 18.22
CA ASP A 1036 30.58 -22.77 18.72
C ASP A 1036 31.74 -21.79 19.05
N VAL A 1037 32.72 -22.27 19.82
CA VAL A 1037 33.74 -21.42 20.47
C VAL A 1037 35.16 -21.84 20.12
N THR A 1038 35.92 -20.91 19.55
CA THR A 1038 37.36 -21.01 19.30
C THR A 1038 38.15 -20.37 20.44
N LYS A 1039 39.11 -21.10 21.01
CA LYS A 1039 40.09 -20.53 21.95
C LYS A 1039 41.25 -19.90 21.18
N VAL A 1040 41.45 -18.59 21.33
CA VAL A 1040 42.55 -17.85 20.69
C VAL A 1040 43.65 -17.56 21.71
N ILE A 1041 44.87 -18.00 21.42
CA ILE A 1041 46.05 -17.74 22.24
C ILE A 1041 47.05 -16.89 21.46
N VAL A 1042 47.33 -15.69 21.97
CA VAL A 1042 48.27 -14.74 21.36
C VAL A 1042 49.54 -14.64 22.20
N SER A 1043 50.69 -14.89 21.56
CA SER A 1043 52.02 -14.85 22.19
C SER A 1043 52.80 -13.59 21.84
N GLU A 1044 53.73 -13.20 22.72
CA GLU A 1044 54.68 -12.11 22.44
C GLU A 1044 55.66 -12.47 21.32
N LYS A 1045 55.94 -11.49 20.44
CA LYS A 1045 56.73 -11.68 19.23
C LYS A 1045 58.23 -11.79 19.55
N ASN A 1046 58.73 -13.03 19.65
CA ASN A 1046 60.12 -13.31 20.03
C ASN A 1046 61.15 -12.73 19.05
N ALA A 1047 61.84 -11.67 19.44
CA ALA A 1047 62.95 -11.09 18.68
C ALA A 1047 64.25 -11.90 18.83
N ASN A 1048 64.72 -12.48 17.71
CA ASN A 1048 66.06 -13.01 17.44
C ASN A 1048 66.59 -14.24 18.22
N LYS A 1049 66.89 -15.31 17.48
CA LYS A 1049 68.13 -16.11 17.63
C LYS A 1049 68.73 -16.45 16.25
N PRO A 1050 70.06 -16.40 16.08
CA PRO A 1050 70.70 -16.53 14.76
C PRO A 1050 70.95 -17.98 14.29
N SER A 1051 71.09 -18.13 12.97
CA SER A 1051 71.29 -19.37 12.20
C SER A 1051 72.56 -20.18 12.55
N GLN A 1052 72.47 -21.53 12.49
CA GLN A 1052 73.63 -22.37 12.12
C GLN A 1052 73.32 -23.79 11.56
N THR A 1053 73.80 -24.02 10.32
CA THR A 1053 74.38 -25.28 9.75
C THR A 1053 73.58 -26.59 9.54
N MET A 1054 73.26 -26.83 8.25
CA MET A 1054 73.61 -28.00 7.40
C MET A 1054 73.40 -29.49 7.80
N LYS A 1055 72.70 -30.18 6.87
CA LYS A 1055 72.95 -31.52 6.25
C LYS A 1055 72.48 -32.83 6.93
N LYS A 1056 71.68 -33.59 6.14
CA LYS A 1056 71.63 -35.06 5.91
C LYS A 1056 71.65 -35.99 7.14
N ASP A 1057 70.75 -36.97 7.29
CA ASP A 1057 70.56 -38.09 6.34
C ASP A 1057 69.38 -39.02 6.75
N LYS A 1058 68.85 -39.79 5.79
CA LYS A 1058 68.23 -41.14 5.87
C LYS A 1058 67.13 -41.52 6.91
N LYS A 1059 65.95 -41.83 6.35
CA LYS A 1059 65.15 -43.08 6.47
C LYS A 1059 64.87 -43.77 7.83
N SER A 1060 63.56 -44.03 8.02
CA SER A 1060 62.93 -45.23 8.62
C SER A 1060 63.12 -45.44 10.14
N ASP A 1061 62.30 -46.18 10.90
CA ASP A 1061 61.16 -47.06 10.57
C ASP A 1061 60.05 -47.02 11.66
N GLU A 1062 58.98 -47.78 11.39
CA GLU A 1062 57.79 -48.03 12.18
C GLU A 1062 57.90 -48.36 13.71
N LYS A 1063 56.73 -48.25 14.37
CA LYS A 1063 56.21 -49.14 15.44
C LYS A 1063 56.92 -49.19 16.82
N ARG A 1064 56.48 -48.25 17.66
CA ARG A 1064 55.77 -48.45 18.95
C ARG A 1064 56.14 -49.64 19.87
N ALA A 1065 56.31 -49.27 21.14
CA ALA A 1065 55.71 -49.87 22.36
C ALA A 1065 55.75 -51.41 22.52
N PRO A 1066 56.23 -51.92 23.67
CA PRO A 1066 55.56 -51.67 24.95
C PRO A 1066 56.59 -51.42 26.09
N LYS A 1067 56.26 -51.27 27.38
CA LYS A 1067 55.27 -52.00 28.17
C LYS A 1067 54.77 -51.13 29.32
N LYS A 1068 53.45 -51.04 29.49
CA LYS A 1068 52.82 -50.41 30.65
C LYS A 1068 52.84 -51.38 31.84
N GLY A 1069 53.79 -51.25 32.78
CA GLY A 1069 53.91 -52.16 33.93
C GLY A 1069 55.31 -52.29 34.52
N THR A 1070 56.07 -53.38 34.34
CA THR A 1070 55.84 -54.54 33.44
C THR A 1070 56.35 -55.85 34.04
N LYS A 1071 55.44 -56.81 34.26
CA LYS A 1071 55.76 -58.25 34.38
C LYS A 1071 54.95 -58.99 33.24
N LEU A 1072 55.52 -59.96 32.50
CA LEU A 1072 54.88 -60.69 31.35
C LEU A 1072 53.97 -61.88 31.80
N THR A 1073 53.74 -63.01 31.11
CA THR A 1073 52.85 -64.11 31.63
C THR A 1073 53.15 -65.51 31.03
N ASP A 1074 52.56 -66.61 31.56
CA ASP A 1074 52.87 -68.01 31.18
C ASP A 1074 51.69 -69.02 31.41
N LYS A 1075 51.80 -70.24 30.86
CA LYS A 1075 50.91 -71.40 31.13
C LYS A 1075 50.98 -71.91 32.59
N THR A 1076 51.79 -71.30 33.46
CA THR A 1076 51.99 -71.72 34.86
C THR A 1076 52.08 -70.54 35.84
N TYR A 1077 53.02 -69.60 35.67
CA TYR A 1077 53.26 -68.47 36.59
C TYR A 1077 52.60 -67.16 36.08
N ILE A 1078 52.34 -66.18 36.96
CA ILE A 1078 51.69 -64.89 36.57
C ILE A 1078 52.57 -63.68 36.87
N TYR A 1079 52.76 -62.86 35.83
CA TYR A 1079 53.40 -61.56 35.89
C TYR A 1079 52.42 -60.52 35.18
N LYS A 1080 52.46 -59.18 35.43
CA LYS A 1080 51.47 -58.21 34.88
C LYS A 1080 51.98 -56.89 34.30
N VAL A 1081 51.43 -56.58 33.12
CA VAL A 1081 51.26 -55.26 32.50
C VAL A 1081 49.87 -54.67 32.79
N THR A 1082 49.76 -53.36 32.98
CA THR A 1082 48.61 -52.66 33.57
C THR A 1082 47.83 -51.81 32.54
N LYS A 1083 47.54 -50.54 32.84
CA LYS A 1083 46.62 -49.64 32.12
C LYS A 1083 47.29 -48.94 30.94
#